data_AF-R7N673-F1
#
_entry.id   AF-R7N673-F1
#
_cell.length_a   1.000
_cell.length_b   1.000
_cell.length_c   1.000
_cell.angle_alpha   90.00
_cell.angle_beta   90.00
_cell.angle_gamma   90.00
#
_symmetry.space_group_name_H-M   'P 1'
#
loop_
_entity.id
_entity.type
_entity.pdbx_description
1 polymer ?
#
loop_
_entity_poly.entity_id
_entity_poly.type
_entity_poly.pdbx_seq_one_letter_code
_entity_poly.pdbx_strand_id
1 'polypeptide(L)'
;MKKVIVSLLVVALVIGCFAGCGKKEKGDLQQQAVSRDYVYKQEVISYNGSGTAPSGLIQIGDKVYGYSYEWREMDGAVTPRADIEGGGNTEKEAEAEDVDTATEETVAEPEPSTEDAAEDIAESYSSMIFYEILGDGTFGEGHELQGAPDQSINSFTADSQGNLYCLRNVYVYDDGSDTSEDLYYLEQKTLDDETVFSVNLNELPEIKKIVEQQGWLYINGLFAEEDALYLVCGSSILKFDKNGNMVGNVIRQDAGNVLDGASVVRGRDGKYAAINYGDNGMKVYPLDLANGTIGTAAELAGNSYSFSFYPGSGYDFYVSDNYAVYGYNLGDTTVTKLMSYVDSDIDVWQINNIIPISDTEFYGSYSSASDWQDGVSKFTKVDPKDVKERQVITLAMASTDWTVKSRVIEFNKKNDTYRISLIDYSSESGEYEEGISRMNTDIVSGKVPDIILLDDSMPTDSYISKGLFADLLPIIEKDEEIDRNDLMPNVMEAFSRDGKLYRLIPSYSIRTIVAKTSDVGEERGWTVEEAMALWDSKPEGTEFIAGATRSEMLNMCMSFAGSQFVNYSTGDCDFNNEGFLNLLEFLKRFPVEISDDYYTDEYWSSYDSLWRTGKVITQQMYLGDFRNLNYTQKGTFGEPITMIGFPSTDQDGSVLVPTMQFAISAKSKNQDAAWQFLRYYLTEDYQNEAPGFPLSMKVLEKRAEEAMDRPYYIDVNGNKDYYDDIIYIDDVEVTIDPMTREEVDHFMEILKTFKNVGRYDDTLINIISEEAEPYFNGQKNAGEVAQIIQNRAQIYLHEIQ
;
A
#
# COMPACT_ATOMS: atom_id res chain seq x y z
N MET A 1 25.65 27.81 55.83
CA MET A 1 24.32 27.88 56.48
C MET A 1 23.26 27.71 55.41
N LYS A 2 22.48 26.61 55.49
CA LYS A 2 21.18 26.31 54.84
C LYS A 2 21.03 26.62 53.32
N LYS A 3 21.17 25.63 52.43
CA LYS A 3 20.22 24.55 52.03
C LYS A 3 18.97 25.11 51.31
N VAL A 4 18.86 24.92 49.99
CA VAL A 4 18.35 23.74 49.24
C VAL A 4 16.82 23.70 49.25
N ILE A 5 16.23 23.42 48.06
CA ILE A 5 14.80 23.30 47.67
C ILE A 5 14.31 24.54 46.91
N VAL A 6 14.28 24.47 45.56
CA VAL A 6 13.20 24.97 44.67
C VAL A 6 13.34 24.41 43.23
N SER A 7 14.48 23.85 42.82
CA SER A 7 14.65 23.30 41.45
C SER A 7 14.12 21.87 41.22
N LEU A 8 13.14 21.40 42.01
CA LEU A 8 12.65 20.00 41.96
C LEU A 8 11.13 19.89 41.79
N LEU A 9 10.44 20.95 41.36
CA LEU A 9 8.97 21.01 41.34
C LEU A 9 8.33 21.28 39.97
N VAL A 10 9.12 21.37 38.88
CA VAL A 10 8.58 21.54 37.52
C VAL A 10 8.63 20.25 36.69
N VAL A 11 9.41 19.25 37.11
CA VAL A 11 9.46 17.92 36.45
C VAL A 11 8.44 16.93 37.05
N ALA A 12 7.69 17.32 38.10
CA ALA A 12 6.74 16.45 38.80
C ALA A 12 5.25 16.75 38.52
N LEU A 13 4.92 17.63 37.56
CA LEU A 13 3.53 18.03 37.27
C LEU A 13 2.98 17.58 35.91
N VAL A 14 3.73 16.79 35.13
CA VAL A 14 3.21 16.11 33.91
C VAL A 14 2.83 14.64 34.17
N ILE A 15 3.11 14.10 35.36
CA ILE A 15 2.77 12.69 35.74
C ILE A 15 1.42 12.62 36.49
N GLY A 16 0.63 13.70 36.52
CA GLY A 16 -0.47 13.89 37.49
C GLY A 16 -1.91 13.89 36.97
N CYS A 17 -2.20 13.55 35.71
CA CYS A 17 -3.58 13.62 35.17
C CYS A 17 -4.13 12.35 34.50
N PHE A 18 -3.45 11.19 34.58
CA PHE A 18 -3.98 9.91 34.06
C PHE A 18 -4.39 8.90 35.13
N ALA A 19 -4.64 9.34 36.37
CA ALA A 19 -5.15 8.48 37.43
C ALA A 19 -6.65 8.70 37.63
N GLY A 20 -7.48 8.08 36.78
CA GLY A 20 -8.92 8.14 37.00
C GLY A 20 -9.83 7.53 35.93
N CYS A 21 -9.60 6.29 35.47
CA CYS A 21 -10.68 5.36 35.07
C CYS A 21 -10.13 3.93 34.85
N GLY A 22 -10.72 2.96 35.55
CA GLY A 22 -10.77 1.53 35.18
C GLY A 22 -9.46 0.76 34.93
N LYS A 23 -8.90 0.12 35.98
CA LYS A 23 -7.95 -1.00 35.81
C LYS A 23 -8.59 -2.17 35.07
N LYS A 24 -8.20 -2.39 33.81
CA LYS A 24 -7.86 -3.72 33.30
C LYS A 24 -6.34 -3.71 33.06
N GLU A 25 -5.61 -4.61 33.70
CA GLU A 25 -4.20 -4.84 33.35
C GLU A 25 -4.16 -5.24 31.87
N LYS A 26 -3.64 -4.38 30.99
CA LYS A 26 -3.19 -4.82 29.66
C LYS A 26 -2.03 -5.79 29.93
N GLY A 27 -2.21 -7.04 29.52
CA GLY A 27 -1.26 -8.12 29.77
C GLY A 27 0.11 -7.86 29.16
N ASP A 28 1.10 -8.65 29.59
CA ASP A 28 2.46 -8.68 29.07
C ASP A 28 2.42 -8.88 27.54
N LEU A 29 3.08 -8.03 26.74
CA LEU A 29 3.13 -8.15 25.27
C LEU A 29 3.70 -9.51 24.82
N GLN A 30 4.48 -10.17 25.67
CA GLN A 30 4.97 -11.52 25.45
C GLN A 30 3.88 -12.62 25.51
N GLN A 31 2.63 -12.26 25.78
CA GLN A 31 1.50 -13.19 25.88
C GLN A 31 0.17 -12.63 25.33
N GLN A 32 0.18 -11.98 24.16
CA GLN A 32 -1.06 -11.96 23.37
C GLN A 32 -1.29 -13.37 22.82
N ALA A 33 -1.93 -14.21 23.63
CA ALA A 33 -2.39 -15.52 23.19
C ALA A 33 -3.46 -15.33 22.11
N VAL A 34 -3.47 -16.24 21.12
CA VAL A 34 -4.61 -16.39 20.20
C VAL A 34 -5.90 -16.38 21.01
N SER A 35 -6.78 -15.47 20.65
CA SER A 35 -8.11 -15.48 21.25
C SER A 35 -8.91 -16.56 20.54
N ARG A 36 -9.13 -17.69 21.22
CA ARG A 36 -9.95 -18.80 20.71
C ARG A 36 -11.38 -18.38 20.40
N ASP A 37 -11.80 -17.22 20.89
CA ASP A 37 -13.13 -16.66 20.69
C ASP A 37 -13.36 -16.11 19.28
N TYR A 38 -12.30 -15.92 18.47
CA TYR A 38 -12.36 -15.28 17.15
C TYR A 38 -11.99 -16.20 15.98
N VAL A 39 -11.98 -17.51 16.20
CA VAL A 39 -11.60 -18.51 15.19
C VAL A 39 -12.81 -18.96 14.38
N TYR A 40 -12.72 -18.85 13.07
CA TYR A 40 -13.71 -19.31 12.11
C TYR A 40 -13.08 -20.33 11.16
N LYS A 41 -13.88 -21.29 10.70
CA LYS A 41 -13.54 -22.19 9.61
C LYS A 41 -14.02 -21.58 8.29
N GLN A 42 -13.16 -21.56 7.28
CA GLN A 42 -13.52 -21.24 5.91
C GLN A 42 -13.85 -22.53 5.13
N GLU A 43 -14.97 -22.50 4.41
CA GLU A 43 -15.38 -23.55 3.47
C GLU A 43 -15.59 -22.90 2.10
N VAL A 44 -14.60 -23.07 1.21
CA VAL A 44 -14.62 -22.49 -0.15
C VAL A 44 -15.73 -23.13 -0.98
N ILE A 45 -16.54 -22.29 -1.62
CA ILE A 45 -17.60 -22.76 -2.53
C ILE A 45 -16.95 -23.11 -3.86
N SER A 46 -17.06 -24.37 -4.25
CA SER A 46 -16.38 -24.88 -5.43
C SER A 46 -17.11 -24.49 -6.72
N TYR A 47 -16.40 -23.82 -7.62
CA TYR A 47 -16.83 -23.54 -8.99
C TYR A 47 -16.24 -24.56 -9.95
N ASN A 48 -17.10 -25.32 -10.64
CA ASN A 48 -16.70 -26.32 -11.63
C ASN A 48 -17.03 -25.90 -13.08
N GLY A 49 -17.39 -24.62 -13.28
CA GLY A 49 -17.68 -24.07 -14.60
C GLY A 49 -16.41 -23.68 -15.36
N SER A 50 -16.57 -23.31 -16.63
CA SER A 50 -15.48 -22.92 -17.53
C SER A 50 -15.39 -21.40 -17.75
N GLY A 51 -16.24 -20.60 -17.11
CA GLY A 51 -16.28 -19.14 -17.22
C GLY A 51 -15.61 -18.45 -16.02
N THR A 52 -15.94 -17.18 -15.82
CA THR A 52 -15.45 -16.39 -14.68
C THR A 52 -16.07 -16.93 -13.39
N ALA A 53 -15.24 -17.27 -12.41
CA ALA A 53 -15.70 -17.76 -11.12
C ALA A 53 -16.54 -16.69 -10.40
N PRO A 54 -17.60 -17.06 -9.66
CA PRO A 54 -18.38 -16.10 -8.90
C PRO A 54 -17.55 -15.41 -7.81
N SER A 55 -17.55 -14.08 -7.82
CA SER A 55 -16.85 -13.21 -6.86
C SER A 55 -17.81 -12.28 -6.10
N GLY A 56 -19.05 -12.13 -6.58
CA GLY A 56 -20.13 -11.42 -5.91
C GLY A 56 -21.07 -12.35 -5.14
N LEU A 57 -21.83 -11.79 -4.20
CA LEU A 57 -22.85 -12.50 -3.42
C LEU A 57 -24.16 -11.71 -3.36
N ILE A 58 -25.28 -12.42 -3.49
CA ILE A 58 -26.62 -11.86 -3.31
C ILE A 58 -27.55 -12.89 -2.66
N GLN A 59 -28.46 -12.42 -1.80
CA GLN A 59 -29.54 -13.25 -1.27
C GLN A 59 -30.82 -12.99 -2.08
N ILE A 60 -31.38 -14.04 -2.68
CA ILE A 60 -32.64 -13.99 -3.46
C ILE A 60 -33.64 -14.92 -2.77
N GLY A 61 -34.68 -14.36 -2.14
CA GLY A 61 -35.59 -15.13 -1.30
C GLY A 61 -34.87 -15.73 -0.08
N ASP A 62 -35.01 -17.04 0.11
CA ASP A 62 -34.38 -17.82 1.17
C ASP A 62 -33.02 -18.44 0.77
N LYS A 63 -32.57 -18.17 -0.46
CA LYS A 63 -31.35 -18.75 -1.05
C LYS A 63 -30.26 -17.72 -1.23
N VAL A 64 -29.02 -18.20 -1.23
CA VAL A 64 -27.83 -17.38 -1.50
C VAL A 64 -27.28 -17.78 -2.86
N TYR A 65 -26.96 -16.77 -3.67
CA TYR A 65 -26.37 -16.92 -4.98
C TYR A 65 -25.00 -16.25 -4.99
N GLY A 66 -24.02 -16.91 -5.61
CA GLY A 66 -22.83 -16.22 -6.11
C GLY A 66 -23.12 -15.66 -7.50
N TYR A 67 -22.51 -14.54 -7.87
CA TYR A 67 -22.60 -14.03 -9.24
C TYR A 67 -21.24 -13.63 -9.79
N SER A 68 -21.10 -13.75 -11.11
CA SER A 68 -19.96 -13.27 -11.89
C SER A 68 -20.43 -12.27 -12.96
N TYR A 69 -19.47 -11.49 -13.46
CA TYR A 69 -19.66 -10.56 -14.57
C TYR A 69 -18.70 -10.95 -15.70
N GLU A 70 -19.20 -11.01 -16.93
CA GLU A 70 -18.46 -11.40 -18.12
C GLU A 70 -18.71 -10.43 -19.27
N TRP A 71 -17.66 -10.05 -19.99
CA TRP A 71 -17.78 -9.44 -21.31
C TRP A 71 -17.80 -10.53 -22.37
N ARG A 72 -18.75 -10.43 -23.30
CA ARG A 72 -18.92 -11.41 -24.37
C ARG A 72 -18.99 -10.73 -25.72
N GLU A 73 -18.38 -11.34 -26.73
CA GLU A 73 -18.58 -10.97 -28.13
C GLU A 73 -19.97 -11.44 -28.60
N MET A 74 -20.51 -10.83 -29.67
CA MET A 74 -21.81 -11.21 -30.23
C MET A 74 -21.95 -12.69 -30.61
N ASP A 75 -20.85 -13.40 -30.88
CA ASP A 75 -20.88 -14.83 -31.18
C ASP A 75 -20.88 -15.74 -29.93
N GLY A 76 -20.82 -15.14 -28.73
CA GLY A 76 -20.83 -15.79 -27.43
C GLY A 76 -19.45 -16.14 -26.88
N ALA A 77 -18.35 -15.76 -27.56
CA ALA A 77 -17.01 -15.90 -27.02
C ALA A 77 -16.80 -14.98 -25.80
N VAL A 78 -16.14 -15.50 -24.77
CA VAL A 78 -15.74 -14.71 -23.59
C VAL A 78 -14.45 -13.97 -23.93
N THR A 79 -14.45 -12.64 -23.83
CA THR A 79 -13.25 -11.83 -23.95
C THR A 79 -12.56 -11.77 -22.59
N PRO A 80 -11.30 -12.26 -22.46
CA PRO A 80 -10.53 -12.05 -21.25
C PRO A 80 -10.37 -10.56 -21.00
N ARG A 81 -10.48 -10.12 -19.75
CA ARG A 81 -10.15 -8.75 -19.36
C ARG A 81 -8.67 -8.50 -19.69
N ALA A 82 -8.39 -7.82 -20.79
CA ALA A 82 -7.21 -6.98 -20.85
C ALA A 82 -7.46 -5.85 -19.85
N ASP A 83 -6.47 -5.54 -19.00
CA ASP A 83 -6.55 -4.45 -18.03
C ASP A 83 -6.74 -3.12 -18.79
N ILE A 84 -8.00 -2.77 -19.03
CA ILE A 84 -8.42 -1.41 -19.33
C ILE A 84 -8.55 -0.77 -17.95
N GLU A 85 -7.56 0.07 -17.61
CA GLU A 85 -7.67 1.02 -16.51
C GLU A 85 -8.99 1.79 -16.66
N GLY A 86 -9.92 1.55 -15.74
CA GLY A 86 -11.24 2.15 -15.80
C GLY A 86 -12.20 1.56 -14.77
N GLY A 87 -12.32 2.24 -13.62
CA GLY A 87 -13.35 1.94 -12.62
C GLY A 87 -12.87 1.26 -11.34
N GLY A 88 -11.60 1.43 -10.95
CA GLY A 88 -11.22 1.37 -9.54
C GLY A 88 -11.58 2.70 -8.89
N ASN A 89 -12.15 2.67 -7.69
CA ASN A 89 -12.11 3.83 -6.81
C ASN A 89 -10.66 4.33 -6.78
N THR A 90 -10.43 5.54 -7.26
CA THR A 90 -9.24 6.29 -6.91
C THR A 90 -9.33 6.56 -5.42
N GLU A 91 -8.72 5.68 -4.62
CA GLU A 91 -8.11 6.11 -3.37
C GLU A 91 -7.10 7.20 -3.75
N LYS A 92 -7.55 8.45 -3.67
CA LYS A 92 -6.63 9.55 -3.44
C LYS A 92 -5.99 9.26 -2.09
N GLU A 93 -4.77 8.74 -2.11
CA GLU A 93 -3.83 9.02 -1.04
C GLU A 93 -3.80 10.54 -0.88
N ALA A 94 -4.30 11.00 0.26
CA ALA A 94 -4.20 12.38 0.65
C ALA A 94 -2.75 12.64 1.07
N GLU A 95 -1.91 13.02 0.11
CA GLU A 95 -0.80 13.92 0.43
C GLU A 95 -1.37 15.35 0.49
N ALA A 96 -1.23 15.95 1.66
CA ALA A 96 -1.54 17.34 1.88
C ALA A 96 -0.46 18.21 1.23
N GLU A 97 -0.85 19.12 0.32
CA GLU A 97 -0.53 20.55 0.40
C GLU A 97 -1.27 21.35 -0.69
N ASP A 98 -1.86 22.48 -0.26
CA ASP A 98 -2.49 23.52 -1.08
C ASP A 98 -1.46 24.20 -2.01
N VAL A 99 -1.69 24.27 -3.33
CA VAL A 99 -1.51 25.50 -4.13
C VAL A 99 -2.51 25.54 -5.29
N ASP A 100 -3.28 26.62 -5.35
CA ASP A 100 -4.29 26.97 -6.34
C ASP A 100 -3.64 27.67 -7.55
N THR A 101 -3.66 27.08 -8.75
CA THR A 101 -3.58 27.82 -10.02
C THR A 101 -4.35 27.12 -11.14
N ALA A 102 -5.43 27.76 -11.56
CA ALA A 102 -6.16 27.46 -12.79
C ALA A 102 -5.41 27.99 -14.03
N THR A 103 -5.27 27.15 -15.06
CA THR A 103 -5.17 27.60 -16.46
C THR A 103 -5.80 26.58 -17.40
N GLU A 104 -6.80 27.03 -18.16
CA GLU A 104 -7.31 26.39 -19.36
C GLU A 104 -6.21 26.33 -20.43
N GLU A 105 -5.87 25.14 -20.94
CA GLU A 105 -5.24 25.03 -22.27
C GLU A 105 -5.91 23.94 -23.11
N THR A 106 -6.41 24.41 -24.25
CA THR A 106 -6.91 23.67 -25.39
C THR A 106 -5.74 23.02 -26.14
N VAL A 107 -5.67 21.69 -26.19
CA VAL A 107 -4.75 20.96 -27.07
C VAL A 107 -5.49 20.59 -28.35
N ALA A 108 -4.95 21.01 -29.49
CA ALA A 108 -5.45 20.72 -30.82
C ALA A 108 -5.15 19.26 -31.20
N GLU A 109 -6.17 18.55 -31.67
CA GLU A 109 -6.03 17.20 -32.22
C GLU A 109 -5.12 17.15 -33.46
N PRO A 110 -4.31 16.09 -33.65
CA PRO A 110 -3.64 15.84 -34.91
C PRO A 110 -4.66 15.37 -35.95
N GLU A 111 -4.63 15.97 -37.14
CA GLU A 111 -5.47 15.54 -38.27
C GLU A 111 -5.19 14.07 -38.64
N PRO A 112 -6.24 13.24 -38.85
CA PRO A 112 -6.07 11.83 -39.14
C PRO A 112 -5.50 11.63 -40.55
N SER A 113 -4.38 10.92 -40.63
CA SER A 113 -3.93 10.33 -41.89
C SER A 113 -4.95 9.29 -42.34
N THR A 114 -5.60 9.56 -43.47
CA THR A 114 -6.51 8.66 -44.16
C THR A 114 -5.78 7.40 -44.65
N GLU A 115 -5.92 6.29 -43.93
CA GLU A 115 -5.96 4.95 -44.51
C GLU A 115 -6.73 4.04 -43.54
N ASP A 116 -7.98 3.75 -43.92
CA ASP A 116 -8.89 2.83 -43.25
C ASP A 116 -8.24 1.46 -43.04
N ALA A 117 -7.87 1.15 -41.81
CA ALA A 117 -7.86 -0.20 -41.27
C ALA A 117 -8.74 -0.19 -40.02
N ALA A 118 -10.06 -0.14 -40.24
CA ALA A 118 -11.00 -0.57 -39.22
C ALA A 118 -10.71 -2.05 -38.95
N GLU A 119 -9.99 -2.35 -37.87
CA GLU A 119 -10.19 -3.61 -37.20
C GLU A 119 -11.65 -3.60 -36.73
N ASP A 120 -12.47 -4.50 -37.29
CA ASP A 120 -13.81 -4.80 -36.79
C ASP A 120 -13.67 -5.16 -35.31
N ILE A 121 -13.84 -4.18 -34.40
CA ILE A 121 -14.05 -4.47 -32.99
C ILE A 121 -15.41 -5.17 -32.97
N ALA A 122 -15.41 -6.47 -32.69
CA ALA A 122 -16.64 -7.23 -32.54
C ALA A 122 -17.52 -6.55 -31.49
N GLU A 123 -18.78 -6.26 -31.84
CA GLU A 123 -19.76 -5.74 -30.87
C GLU A 123 -19.76 -6.66 -29.64
N SER A 124 -19.62 -6.09 -28.45
CA SER A 124 -19.58 -6.84 -27.19
C SER A 124 -20.73 -6.42 -26.27
N TYR A 125 -21.13 -7.31 -25.38
CA TYR A 125 -22.14 -7.05 -24.37
C TYR A 125 -21.69 -7.57 -23.01
N SER A 126 -22.24 -6.96 -21.97
CA SER A 126 -22.07 -7.40 -20.59
C SER A 126 -23.05 -8.51 -20.25
N SER A 127 -22.61 -9.51 -19.49
CA SER A 127 -23.46 -10.59 -19.01
C SER A 127 -23.19 -10.83 -17.53
N MET A 128 -24.25 -11.14 -16.78
CA MET A 128 -24.11 -11.56 -15.39
C MET A 128 -24.75 -12.90 -15.17
N ILE A 129 -24.06 -13.73 -14.40
CA ILE A 129 -24.48 -15.12 -14.21
C ILE A 129 -24.63 -15.39 -12.73
N PHE A 130 -25.81 -15.81 -12.32
CA PHE A 130 -26.16 -16.11 -10.93
C PHE A 130 -26.16 -17.62 -10.71
N TYR A 131 -25.43 -18.08 -9.70
CA TYR A 131 -25.28 -19.48 -9.35
C TYR A 131 -25.78 -19.73 -7.92
N GLU A 132 -26.79 -20.57 -7.77
CA GLU A 132 -27.27 -20.96 -6.43
C GLU A 132 -26.14 -21.66 -5.66
N ILE A 133 -25.91 -21.28 -4.41
CA ILE A 133 -24.99 -22.00 -3.53
C ILE A 133 -25.71 -23.21 -2.93
N LEU A 134 -25.28 -24.40 -3.30
CA LEU A 134 -25.87 -25.67 -2.88
C LEU A 134 -25.36 -26.08 -1.49
N GLY A 135 -26.17 -26.87 -0.77
CA GLY A 135 -25.84 -27.32 0.59
C GLY A 135 -24.63 -28.26 0.70
N ASP A 136 -24.08 -28.72 -0.42
CA ASP A 136 -22.84 -29.50 -0.49
C ASP A 136 -21.58 -28.65 -0.71
N GLY A 137 -21.71 -27.31 -0.77
CA GLY A 137 -20.58 -26.38 -0.93
C GLY A 137 -20.16 -26.18 -2.38
N THR A 138 -21.07 -26.40 -3.34
CA THR A 138 -20.82 -26.18 -4.77
C THR A 138 -21.79 -25.14 -5.35
N PHE A 139 -21.40 -24.53 -6.47
CA PHE A 139 -22.32 -23.73 -7.28
C PHE A 139 -23.21 -24.62 -8.15
N GLY A 140 -24.51 -24.30 -8.19
CA GLY A 140 -25.49 -24.92 -9.08
C GLY A 140 -25.36 -24.46 -10.53
N GLU A 141 -26.42 -24.67 -11.32
CA GLU A 141 -26.49 -24.16 -12.70
C GLU A 141 -26.58 -22.63 -12.72
N GLY A 142 -25.90 -22.01 -13.70
CA GLY A 142 -25.86 -20.56 -13.86
C GLY A 142 -27.10 -20.03 -14.57
N HIS A 143 -27.66 -18.94 -14.04
CA HIS A 143 -28.75 -18.18 -14.60
C HIS A 143 -28.21 -16.88 -15.19
N GLU A 144 -28.24 -16.74 -16.51
CA GLU A 144 -27.65 -15.61 -17.23
C GLU A 144 -28.67 -14.48 -17.41
N LEU A 145 -28.29 -13.27 -17.02
CA LEU A 145 -28.94 -12.03 -17.41
C LEU A 145 -28.12 -11.38 -18.51
N GLN A 146 -28.63 -11.43 -19.73
CA GLN A 146 -27.91 -10.96 -20.89
C GLN A 146 -28.08 -9.44 -21.03
N GLY A 147 -26.96 -8.71 -21.08
CA GLY A 147 -26.96 -7.32 -21.49
C GLY A 147 -27.10 -7.17 -23.01
N ALA A 148 -26.94 -5.95 -23.48
CA ALA A 148 -26.92 -5.61 -24.91
C ALA A 148 -25.73 -4.66 -25.19
N PRO A 149 -25.33 -4.50 -26.46
CA PRO A 149 -24.36 -3.47 -26.84
C PRO A 149 -24.81 -2.09 -26.30
N ASP A 150 -23.83 -1.28 -25.90
CA ASP A 150 -24.03 0.05 -25.31
C ASP A 150 -24.93 0.06 -24.06
N GLN A 151 -24.99 -1.06 -23.34
CA GLN A 151 -25.73 -1.18 -22.09
C GLN A 151 -24.90 -1.87 -21.01
N SER A 152 -25.09 -1.41 -19.78
CA SER A 152 -24.58 -2.09 -18.59
C SER A 152 -25.72 -2.31 -17.60
N ILE A 153 -25.69 -3.44 -16.90
CA ILE A 153 -26.57 -3.68 -15.77
C ILE A 153 -25.73 -3.54 -14.51
N ASN A 154 -26.09 -2.57 -13.67
CA ASN A 154 -25.39 -2.20 -12.45
C ASN A 154 -26.32 -2.34 -11.25
N SER A 155 -25.75 -2.49 -10.05
CA SER A 155 -26.45 -2.51 -8.76
C SER A 155 -27.64 -3.49 -8.66
N PHE A 156 -27.48 -4.57 -7.89
CA PHE A 156 -28.52 -5.57 -7.71
C PHE A 156 -29.05 -5.55 -6.28
N THR A 157 -30.35 -5.80 -6.17
CA THR A 157 -30.95 -6.17 -4.90
C THR A 157 -32.07 -7.16 -5.16
N ALA A 158 -32.38 -7.97 -4.16
CA ALA A 158 -33.51 -8.86 -4.24
C ALA A 158 -34.32 -8.81 -2.95
N ASP A 159 -35.59 -9.19 -3.04
CA ASP A 159 -36.46 -9.28 -1.88
C ASP A 159 -36.65 -10.73 -1.40
N SER A 160 -37.31 -10.85 -0.25
CA SER A 160 -37.61 -12.14 0.37
C SER A 160 -38.60 -13.00 -0.41
N GLN A 161 -39.25 -12.46 -1.46
CA GLN A 161 -40.15 -13.21 -2.34
C GLN A 161 -39.41 -13.76 -3.57
N GLY A 162 -38.12 -13.44 -3.72
CA GLY A 162 -37.29 -13.89 -4.84
C GLY A 162 -37.35 -13.00 -6.07
N ASN A 163 -37.85 -11.76 -5.94
CA ASN A 163 -37.82 -10.79 -7.03
C ASN A 163 -36.43 -10.14 -7.09
N LEU A 164 -35.83 -10.07 -8.28
CA LEU A 164 -34.56 -9.38 -8.53
C LEU A 164 -34.82 -8.01 -9.14
N TYR A 165 -34.15 -6.99 -8.60
CA TYR A 165 -34.21 -5.61 -9.06
C TYR A 165 -32.81 -5.13 -9.43
N CYS A 166 -32.72 -4.36 -10.51
CA CYS A 166 -31.45 -3.85 -11.02
C CYS A 166 -31.57 -2.46 -11.65
N LEU A 167 -30.43 -1.81 -11.83
CA LEU A 167 -30.31 -0.61 -12.65
C LEU A 167 -29.70 -0.98 -14.00
N ARG A 168 -30.37 -0.59 -15.08
CA ARG A 168 -29.83 -0.74 -16.43
C ARG A 168 -29.48 0.63 -16.99
N ASN A 169 -28.23 0.81 -17.40
CA ASN A 169 -27.74 2.00 -18.04
C ASN A 169 -27.69 1.74 -19.55
N VAL A 170 -28.12 2.73 -20.33
CA VAL A 170 -28.03 2.74 -21.79
C VAL A 170 -27.24 3.97 -22.19
N TYR A 171 -26.14 3.75 -22.90
CA TYR A 171 -25.29 4.81 -23.42
C TYR A 171 -25.81 5.19 -24.81
N VAL A 172 -26.29 6.43 -24.95
CA VAL A 172 -26.79 6.93 -26.23
C VAL A 172 -25.75 7.87 -26.81
N TYR A 173 -25.11 7.44 -27.90
CA TYR A 173 -24.18 8.25 -28.68
C TYR A 173 -24.96 8.99 -29.78
N ASP A 174 -24.84 10.32 -29.86
CA ASP A 174 -25.44 11.10 -30.94
C ASP A 174 -24.46 11.18 -32.13
N ASP A 175 -24.90 10.77 -33.31
CA ASP A 175 -24.09 10.63 -34.52
C ASP A 175 -23.47 11.99 -34.91
N GLY A 176 -22.22 12.22 -34.51
CA GLY A 176 -21.43 13.41 -34.84
C GLY A 176 -21.35 14.49 -33.76
N SER A 177 -21.62 14.17 -32.49
CA SER A 177 -21.28 15.03 -31.34
C SER A 177 -20.43 14.27 -30.31
N ASP A 178 -19.54 14.98 -29.60
CA ASP A 178 -18.75 14.41 -28.48
C ASP A 178 -19.59 14.25 -27.18
N THR A 179 -20.92 14.26 -27.27
CA THR A 179 -21.81 14.17 -26.11
C THR A 179 -22.58 12.86 -26.12
N SER A 180 -22.45 12.06 -25.05
CA SER A 180 -23.29 10.90 -24.77
C SER A 180 -24.38 11.24 -23.76
N GLU A 181 -25.60 10.73 -23.96
CA GLU A 181 -26.67 10.78 -22.96
C GLU A 181 -26.80 9.41 -22.27
N ASP A 182 -26.66 9.39 -20.95
CA ASP A 182 -26.86 8.17 -20.15
C ASP A 182 -28.32 8.06 -19.71
N LEU A 183 -29.01 7.01 -20.15
CA LEU A 183 -30.36 6.68 -19.72
C LEU A 183 -30.35 5.58 -18.66
N TYR A 184 -30.97 5.85 -17.52
CA TYR A 184 -31.02 4.98 -16.36
C TYR A 184 -32.41 4.37 -16.21
N TYR A 185 -32.49 3.05 -16.09
CA TYR A 185 -33.73 2.30 -15.92
C TYR A 185 -33.72 1.53 -14.61
N LEU A 186 -34.78 1.66 -13.81
CA LEU A 186 -35.05 0.76 -12.70
C LEU A 186 -35.90 -0.40 -13.22
N GLU A 187 -35.39 -1.63 -13.07
CA GLU A 187 -36.05 -2.83 -13.59
C GLU A 187 -36.27 -3.87 -12.50
N GLN A 188 -37.31 -4.68 -12.70
CA GLN A 188 -37.43 -5.99 -12.07
C GLN A 188 -37.23 -7.05 -13.14
N LYS A 189 -36.33 -7.99 -12.88
CA LYS A 189 -36.05 -9.15 -13.74
C LYS A 189 -36.29 -10.47 -12.99
N THR A 190 -36.60 -11.52 -13.73
CA THR A 190 -36.50 -12.90 -13.22
C THR A 190 -35.10 -13.46 -13.49
N LEU A 191 -34.74 -14.57 -12.86
CA LEU A 191 -33.49 -15.29 -13.16
C LEU A 191 -33.48 -15.93 -14.56
N ASP A 192 -34.62 -15.99 -15.24
CA ASP A 192 -34.75 -16.43 -16.63
C ASP A 192 -34.69 -15.24 -17.61
N ASP A 193 -34.18 -14.09 -17.15
CA ASP A 193 -34.03 -12.82 -17.88
C ASP A 193 -35.35 -12.20 -18.38
N GLU A 194 -36.49 -12.55 -17.78
CA GLU A 194 -37.77 -11.91 -18.09
C GLU A 194 -37.90 -10.57 -17.35
N THR A 195 -38.02 -9.47 -18.09
CA THR A 195 -38.30 -8.15 -17.50
C THR A 195 -39.77 -8.04 -17.11
N VAL A 196 -40.04 -7.87 -15.82
CA VAL A 196 -41.40 -7.70 -15.25
C VAL A 196 -41.86 -6.25 -15.38
N PHE A 197 -40.99 -5.30 -15.04
CA PHE A 197 -41.18 -3.88 -15.32
C PHE A 197 -39.84 -3.21 -15.65
N SER A 198 -39.92 -2.08 -16.35
CA SER A 198 -38.79 -1.20 -16.63
C SER A 198 -39.27 0.25 -16.60
N VAL A 199 -38.63 1.08 -15.77
CA VAL A 199 -39.00 2.48 -15.58
C VAL A 199 -37.80 3.36 -15.89
N ASN A 200 -37.95 4.23 -16.88
CA ASN A 200 -36.94 5.24 -17.23
C ASN A 200 -36.88 6.31 -16.13
N LEU A 201 -35.79 6.31 -15.37
CA LEU A 201 -35.57 7.23 -14.25
C LEU A 201 -35.38 8.67 -14.73
N ASN A 202 -34.75 8.88 -15.90
CA ASN A 202 -34.51 10.21 -16.46
C ASN A 202 -35.82 10.97 -16.76
N GLU A 203 -36.94 10.27 -16.94
CA GLU A 203 -38.24 10.90 -17.20
C GLU A 203 -38.93 11.41 -15.93
N LEU A 204 -38.50 10.96 -14.74
CA LEU A 204 -39.14 11.27 -13.47
C LEU A 204 -38.89 12.73 -13.05
N PRO A 205 -39.93 13.52 -12.70
CA PRO A 205 -39.76 14.93 -12.33
C PRO A 205 -38.77 15.20 -11.20
N GLU A 206 -38.71 14.32 -10.19
CA GLU A 206 -37.77 14.45 -9.08
C GLU A 206 -36.33 14.16 -9.50
N ILE A 207 -36.11 13.19 -10.40
CA ILE A 207 -34.77 12.91 -10.96
C ILE A 207 -34.30 14.06 -11.84
N LYS A 208 -35.17 14.59 -12.72
CA LYS A 208 -34.87 15.77 -13.53
C LYS A 208 -34.44 16.95 -12.67
N LYS A 209 -35.13 17.17 -11.55
CA LYS A 209 -34.78 18.20 -10.59
C LYS A 209 -33.41 17.97 -9.95
N ILE A 210 -33.07 16.72 -9.60
CA ILE A 210 -31.73 16.38 -9.09
C ILE A 210 -30.67 16.70 -10.15
N VAL A 211 -30.87 16.27 -11.40
CA VAL A 211 -29.95 16.54 -12.51
C VAL A 211 -29.81 18.04 -12.81
N GLU A 212 -30.92 18.79 -12.83
CA GLU A 212 -30.90 20.26 -13.00
C GLU A 212 -30.12 20.97 -11.90
N GLN A 213 -30.06 20.40 -10.69
CA GLN A 213 -29.38 20.97 -9.54
C GLN A 213 -27.90 20.56 -9.44
N GLN A 214 -27.57 19.33 -9.85
CA GLN A 214 -26.25 18.73 -9.67
C GLN A 214 -25.42 18.66 -10.96
N GLY A 215 -26.04 18.82 -12.13
CA GLY A 215 -25.41 18.69 -13.44
C GLY A 215 -25.39 17.26 -13.98
N TRP A 216 -25.44 16.24 -13.12
CA TRP A 216 -25.46 14.82 -13.50
C TRP A 216 -26.35 14.00 -12.56
N LEU A 217 -26.69 12.76 -12.94
CA LEU A 217 -27.39 11.80 -12.08
C LEU A 217 -26.37 10.83 -11.50
N TYR A 218 -26.22 10.81 -10.17
CA TYR A 218 -25.36 9.84 -9.48
C TYR A 218 -26.21 8.92 -8.61
N ILE A 219 -26.20 7.62 -8.90
CA ILE A 219 -26.97 6.61 -8.16
C ILE A 219 -26.01 5.70 -7.41
N ASN A 220 -26.09 5.71 -6.08
CA ASN A 220 -25.06 5.13 -5.20
C ASN A 220 -25.55 3.86 -4.49
N GLY A 221 -26.82 3.51 -4.65
CA GLY A 221 -27.38 2.34 -4.00
C GLY A 221 -28.83 2.06 -4.38
N LEU A 222 -29.17 0.78 -4.34
CA LEU A 222 -30.51 0.25 -4.54
C LEU A 222 -30.73 -0.85 -3.50
N PHE A 223 -31.81 -0.77 -2.73
CA PHE A 223 -32.18 -1.84 -1.80
C PHE A 223 -33.70 -2.06 -1.75
N ALA A 224 -34.08 -3.31 -1.54
CA ALA A 224 -35.47 -3.75 -1.48
C ALA A 224 -35.92 -4.05 -0.04
N GLU A 225 -37.12 -3.55 0.31
CA GLU A 225 -37.85 -3.93 1.52
C GLU A 225 -39.13 -4.69 1.16
N GLU A 226 -39.89 -5.13 2.16
CA GLU A 226 -41.12 -5.91 1.96
C GLU A 226 -42.17 -5.15 1.11
N ASP A 227 -42.33 -3.85 1.33
CA ASP A 227 -43.37 -3.02 0.69
C ASP A 227 -42.85 -2.10 -0.42
N ALA A 228 -41.53 -1.96 -0.59
CA ALA A 228 -40.95 -0.88 -1.37
C ALA A 228 -39.54 -1.16 -1.91
N LEU A 229 -39.10 -0.31 -2.84
CA LEU A 229 -37.71 -0.17 -3.26
C LEU A 229 -37.20 1.21 -2.87
N TYR A 230 -35.94 1.30 -2.51
CA TYR A 230 -35.28 2.55 -2.17
C TYR A 230 -34.07 2.75 -3.08
N LEU A 231 -34.01 3.93 -3.69
CA LEU A 231 -32.94 4.35 -4.59
C LEU A 231 -32.20 5.52 -3.96
N VAL A 232 -30.89 5.41 -3.83
CA VAL A 232 -30.02 6.45 -3.28
C VAL A 232 -29.43 7.25 -4.44
N CYS A 233 -29.83 8.51 -4.56
CA CYS A 233 -29.45 9.40 -5.66
C CYS A 233 -28.73 10.63 -5.09
N GLY A 234 -27.40 10.63 -5.11
CA GLY A 234 -26.56 11.64 -4.43
C GLY A 234 -27.05 11.89 -3.01
N SER A 235 -27.37 13.13 -2.68
CA SER A 235 -27.87 13.51 -1.34
C SER A 235 -29.36 13.21 -1.08
N SER A 236 -30.02 12.39 -1.90
CA SER A 236 -31.46 12.05 -1.73
C SER A 236 -31.72 10.54 -1.69
N ILE A 237 -32.78 10.13 -0.99
CA ILE A 237 -33.31 8.75 -1.02
C ILE A 237 -34.74 8.78 -1.55
N LEU A 238 -34.98 8.08 -2.65
CA LEU A 238 -36.26 7.98 -3.32
C LEU A 238 -36.91 6.63 -3.00
N LYS A 239 -38.21 6.65 -2.69
CA LYS A 239 -39.03 5.47 -2.46
C LYS A 239 -39.86 5.15 -3.70
N PHE A 240 -39.85 3.90 -4.11
CA PHE A 240 -40.67 3.33 -5.17
C PHE A 240 -41.54 2.20 -4.62
N ASP A 241 -42.70 1.97 -5.25
CA ASP A 241 -43.48 0.76 -5.00
C ASP A 241 -42.86 -0.44 -5.74
N LYS A 242 -43.37 -1.64 -5.46
CA LYS A 242 -42.90 -2.89 -6.09
C LYS A 242 -43.25 -3.04 -7.56
N ASN A 243 -43.97 -2.09 -8.17
CA ASN A 243 -44.26 -2.04 -9.60
C ASN A 243 -43.41 -0.98 -10.32
N GLY A 244 -42.41 -0.40 -9.64
CA GLY A 244 -41.53 0.63 -10.19
C GLY A 244 -42.09 2.04 -10.18
N ASN A 245 -43.29 2.28 -9.61
CA ASN A 245 -43.83 3.63 -9.54
C ASN A 245 -43.17 4.41 -8.41
N MET A 246 -42.70 5.63 -8.71
CA MET A 246 -42.15 6.50 -7.69
C MET A 246 -43.25 6.92 -6.70
N VAL A 247 -43.02 6.64 -5.42
CA VAL A 247 -43.90 7.04 -4.29
C VAL A 247 -43.52 8.43 -3.80
N GLY A 248 -42.23 8.73 -3.72
CA GLY A 248 -41.74 10.06 -3.35
C GLY A 248 -40.29 10.08 -2.89
N ASN A 249 -39.78 11.29 -2.66
CA ASN A 249 -38.46 11.53 -2.06
C ASN A 249 -38.58 11.51 -0.53
N VAL A 250 -38.02 10.48 0.12
CA VAL A 250 -38.15 10.25 1.58
C VAL A 250 -37.06 10.95 2.40
N ILE A 251 -35.85 11.12 1.85
CA ILE A 251 -34.80 11.95 2.45
C ILE A 251 -34.28 12.89 1.37
N ARG A 252 -34.34 14.20 1.64
CA ARG A 252 -34.05 15.26 0.67
C ARG A 252 -32.64 15.84 0.86
N GLN A 253 -32.13 16.39 -0.23
CA GLN A 253 -30.80 17.03 -0.32
C GLN A 253 -30.49 18.08 0.76
N ASP A 254 -31.50 18.80 1.28
CA ASP A 254 -31.33 19.82 2.30
C ASP A 254 -31.11 19.25 3.73
N ALA A 255 -31.16 17.93 3.90
CA ALA A 255 -30.88 17.22 5.14
C ALA A 255 -29.37 17.17 5.46
N GLY A 256 -28.69 18.32 5.50
CA GLY A 256 -27.33 18.47 6.01
C GLY A 256 -26.20 17.95 5.11
N ASN A 257 -26.48 17.65 3.84
CA ASN A 257 -25.53 17.07 2.85
C ASN A 257 -24.82 15.78 3.28
N VAL A 258 -25.30 15.10 4.33
CA VAL A 258 -24.68 13.89 4.90
C VAL A 258 -24.62 12.74 3.90
N LEU A 259 -25.62 12.66 3.03
CA LEU A 259 -25.76 11.59 2.03
C LEU A 259 -24.85 11.77 0.82
N ASP A 260 -24.23 12.93 0.66
CA ASP A 260 -23.29 13.19 -0.43
C ASP A 260 -22.04 12.34 -0.24
N GLY A 261 -21.75 11.48 -1.22
CA GLY A 261 -20.68 10.48 -1.14
C GLY A 261 -20.87 9.36 -0.09
N ALA A 262 -22.00 9.32 0.62
CA ALA A 262 -22.21 8.32 1.68
C ALA A 262 -22.63 6.95 1.13
N SER A 263 -22.08 5.90 1.73
CA SER A 263 -22.62 4.55 1.55
C SER A 263 -23.86 4.36 2.43
N VAL A 264 -24.97 3.95 1.83
CA VAL A 264 -26.22 3.66 2.57
C VAL A 264 -26.37 2.17 2.72
N VAL A 265 -26.48 1.73 3.96
CA VAL A 265 -26.42 0.31 4.32
C VAL A 265 -27.67 -0.09 5.07
N ARG A 266 -28.24 -1.22 4.66
CA ARG A 266 -29.34 -1.89 5.36
C ARG A 266 -28.77 -2.76 6.48
N GLY A 267 -29.24 -2.53 7.69
CA GLY A 267 -28.92 -3.32 8.87
C GLY A 267 -30.05 -4.29 9.25
N ARG A 268 -29.90 -4.90 10.43
CA ARG A 268 -30.91 -5.82 10.99
C ARG A 268 -32.20 -5.08 11.41
N ASP A 269 -33.33 -5.77 11.35
CA ASP A 269 -34.63 -5.32 11.86
C ASP A 269 -35.11 -3.97 11.28
N GLY A 270 -34.81 -3.70 10.01
CA GLY A 270 -35.22 -2.46 9.32
C GLY A 270 -34.49 -1.21 9.84
N LYS A 271 -33.29 -1.38 10.39
CA LYS A 271 -32.37 -0.28 10.69
C LYS A 271 -31.54 0.06 9.45
N TYR A 272 -31.22 1.33 9.29
CA TYR A 272 -30.41 1.82 8.17
C TYR A 272 -29.40 2.83 8.67
N ALA A 273 -28.28 2.92 7.95
CA ALA A 273 -27.25 3.90 8.22
C ALA A 273 -26.74 4.52 6.92
N ALA A 274 -26.40 5.81 6.97
CA ALA A 274 -25.48 6.42 6.02
C ALA A 274 -24.10 6.47 6.67
N ILE A 275 -23.08 6.02 5.93
CA ILE A 275 -21.69 5.96 6.37
C ILE A 275 -20.89 6.96 5.53
N ASN A 276 -20.18 7.88 6.18
CA ASN A 276 -19.40 8.92 5.51
C ASN A 276 -18.07 9.16 6.24
N TYR A 277 -17.10 9.76 5.56
CA TYR A 277 -15.82 10.16 6.14
C TYR A 277 -16.01 11.26 7.19
N GLY A 278 -15.31 11.12 8.32
CA GLY A 278 -15.18 12.13 9.37
C GLY A 278 -13.75 12.63 9.47
N ASP A 279 -13.48 13.49 10.45
CA ASP A 279 -12.14 14.06 10.64
C ASP A 279 -11.21 13.04 11.31
N ASN A 280 -11.76 12.13 12.13
CA ASN A 280 -10.98 11.14 12.90
C ASN A 280 -11.51 9.70 12.73
N GLY A 281 -12.07 9.39 11.55
CA GLY A 281 -12.64 8.08 11.23
C GLY A 281 -14.00 8.15 10.55
N MET A 282 -14.63 7.00 10.34
CA MET A 282 -15.95 6.92 9.72
C MET A 282 -17.05 7.41 10.66
N LYS A 283 -17.96 8.24 10.12
CA LYS A 283 -19.19 8.69 10.78
C LYS A 283 -20.38 7.85 10.31
N VAL A 284 -21.11 7.29 11.28
CA VAL A 284 -22.29 6.46 11.04
C VAL A 284 -23.54 7.23 11.47
N TYR A 285 -24.40 7.56 10.50
CA TYR A 285 -25.65 8.29 10.72
C TYR A 285 -26.84 7.34 10.66
N PRO A 286 -27.60 7.15 11.76
CA PRO A 286 -28.85 6.40 11.71
C PRO A 286 -29.85 7.07 10.75
N LEU A 287 -30.50 6.29 9.88
CA LEU A 287 -31.55 6.79 9.01
C LEU A 287 -32.92 6.28 9.45
N ASP A 288 -33.88 7.19 9.54
CA ASP A 288 -35.30 6.87 9.71
C ASP A 288 -36.02 7.14 8.39
N LEU A 289 -36.14 6.10 7.56
CA LEU A 289 -36.78 6.20 6.25
C LEU A 289 -38.30 6.41 6.34
N ALA A 290 -38.93 6.09 7.47
CA ALA A 290 -40.36 6.24 7.66
C ALA A 290 -40.73 7.70 7.96
N ASN A 291 -39.92 8.38 8.78
CA ASN A 291 -40.08 9.79 9.10
C ASN A 291 -39.28 10.74 8.20
N GLY A 292 -38.37 10.19 7.37
CA GLY A 292 -37.55 10.95 6.44
C GLY A 292 -36.47 11.78 7.13
N THR A 293 -35.86 11.25 8.19
CA THR A 293 -34.90 12.00 9.02
C THR A 293 -33.56 11.31 9.14
N ILE A 294 -32.50 12.11 9.21
CA ILE A 294 -31.13 11.68 9.49
C ILE A 294 -30.84 11.94 10.98
N GLY A 295 -30.40 10.90 11.69
CA GLY A 295 -30.03 10.95 13.09
C GLY A 295 -28.66 11.60 13.32
N THR A 296 -28.30 11.76 14.59
CA THR A 296 -26.96 12.22 14.98
C THR A 296 -25.92 11.13 14.72
N ALA A 297 -24.79 11.50 14.12
CA ALA A 297 -23.70 10.56 13.85
C ALA A 297 -23.03 10.03 15.11
N ALA A 298 -22.58 8.79 15.07
CA ALA A 298 -21.49 8.28 15.90
C ALA A 298 -20.21 8.24 15.07
N GLU A 299 -19.10 8.74 15.62
CA GLU A 299 -17.78 8.67 15.00
C GLU A 299 -17.03 7.46 15.55
N LEU A 300 -16.55 6.60 14.65
CA LEU A 300 -15.83 5.39 15.01
C LEU A 300 -14.37 5.70 15.35
N ALA A 301 -13.89 5.14 16.46
CA ALA A 301 -12.50 5.28 16.88
C ALA A 301 -11.55 4.36 16.09
N GLY A 302 -10.26 4.71 16.05
CA GLY A 302 -9.20 3.96 15.37
C GLY A 302 -9.21 4.17 13.85
N ASN A 303 -8.40 3.39 13.13
CA ASN A 303 -8.38 3.43 11.66
C ASN A 303 -9.62 2.76 11.07
N SER A 304 -10.77 3.45 11.14
CA SER A 304 -12.05 2.95 10.65
C SER A 304 -12.28 3.20 9.16
N TYR A 305 -11.37 3.89 8.47
CA TYR A 305 -11.53 4.24 7.05
C TYR A 305 -11.58 3.03 6.12
N SER A 306 -10.99 1.89 6.52
CA SER A 306 -11.06 0.62 5.78
C SER A 306 -12.34 -0.19 6.04
N PHE A 307 -13.26 0.32 6.87
CA PHE A 307 -14.44 -0.44 7.28
C PHE A 307 -15.51 -0.49 6.19
N SER A 308 -15.83 -1.70 5.77
CA SER A 308 -17.00 -2.00 4.95
C SER A 308 -18.14 -2.55 5.82
N PHE A 309 -19.36 -2.08 5.59
CA PHE A 309 -20.53 -2.39 6.41
C PHE A 309 -21.50 -3.30 5.65
N TYR A 310 -22.06 -4.28 6.37
CA TYR A 310 -22.99 -5.27 5.84
C TYR A 310 -24.14 -5.51 6.82
N PRO A 311 -25.26 -6.10 6.36
CA PRO A 311 -26.31 -6.57 7.25
C PRO A 311 -25.75 -7.50 8.34
N GLY A 312 -26.09 -7.25 9.60
CA GLY A 312 -25.64 -8.07 10.74
C GLY A 312 -26.61 -9.19 11.14
N SER A 313 -26.09 -10.19 11.85
CA SER A 313 -26.87 -11.10 12.73
C SER A 313 -26.37 -10.92 14.16
N GLY A 314 -27.26 -10.85 15.14
CA GLY A 314 -26.89 -10.53 16.53
C GLY A 314 -26.57 -9.04 16.77
N TYR A 315 -26.01 -8.36 15.78
CA TYR A 315 -25.69 -6.93 15.73
C TYR A 315 -26.52 -6.21 14.67
N ASP A 316 -26.57 -4.87 14.73
CA ASP A 316 -27.26 -4.09 13.68
C ASP A 316 -26.53 -4.20 12.34
N PHE A 317 -25.19 -4.18 12.38
CA PHE A 317 -24.32 -4.35 11.22
C PHE A 317 -23.18 -5.32 11.54
N TYR A 318 -22.76 -6.04 10.51
CA TYR A 318 -21.40 -6.58 10.47
C TYR A 318 -20.50 -5.57 9.77
N VAL A 319 -19.26 -5.49 10.24
CA VAL A 319 -18.24 -4.59 9.72
C VAL A 319 -17.02 -5.43 9.39
N SER A 320 -16.40 -5.19 8.25
CA SER A 320 -15.23 -5.95 7.80
C SER A 320 -14.12 -4.98 7.44
N ASP A 321 -12.91 -5.27 7.89
CA ASP A 321 -11.69 -4.59 7.45
C ASP A 321 -10.70 -5.64 6.96
N ASN A 322 -9.45 -5.24 6.74
CA ASN A 322 -8.44 -6.17 6.26
C ASN A 322 -7.96 -7.19 7.32
N TYR A 323 -8.43 -7.13 8.57
CA TYR A 323 -7.97 -7.93 9.70
C TYR A 323 -9.01 -8.89 10.25
N ALA A 324 -10.28 -8.51 10.17
CA ALA A 324 -11.32 -9.10 10.96
C ALA A 324 -12.72 -8.78 10.43
N VAL A 325 -13.68 -9.58 10.91
CA VAL A 325 -15.09 -9.20 10.91
C VAL A 325 -15.48 -8.81 12.33
N TYR A 326 -16.25 -7.74 12.44
CA TYR A 326 -16.73 -7.14 13.67
C TYR A 326 -18.26 -7.02 13.66
N GLY A 327 -18.86 -6.90 14.83
CA GLY A 327 -20.23 -6.51 15.04
C GLY A 327 -20.32 -5.06 15.50
N TYR A 328 -21.32 -4.34 15.00
CA TYR A 328 -21.57 -2.94 15.31
C TYR A 328 -23.05 -2.68 15.59
N ASN A 329 -23.37 -1.92 16.64
CA ASN A 329 -24.73 -1.41 16.89
C ASN A 329 -24.76 0.11 16.71
N LEU A 330 -25.88 0.62 16.19
CA LEU A 330 -26.03 2.05 15.95
C LEU A 330 -25.82 2.86 17.23
N GLY A 331 -24.96 3.88 17.13
CA GLY A 331 -24.64 4.79 18.23
C GLY A 331 -23.40 4.40 19.03
N ASP A 332 -22.85 3.20 18.82
CA ASP A 332 -21.56 2.82 19.39
C ASP A 332 -20.42 3.61 18.72
N THR A 333 -19.33 3.86 19.45
CA THR A 333 -18.11 4.53 18.95
C THR A 333 -16.97 3.54 18.66
N THR A 334 -17.22 2.24 18.87
CA THR A 334 -16.25 1.16 18.68
C THR A 334 -16.95 -0.08 18.14
N VAL A 335 -16.24 -0.89 17.36
CA VAL A 335 -16.74 -2.18 16.85
C VAL A 335 -16.31 -3.34 17.77
N THR A 336 -17.07 -4.44 17.76
CA THR A 336 -16.77 -5.65 18.55
C THR A 336 -16.21 -6.75 17.65
N LYS A 337 -14.96 -7.18 17.84
CA LYS A 337 -14.35 -8.25 17.03
C LYS A 337 -15.13 -9.56 17.16
N LEU A 338 -15.50 -10.13 16.02
CA LEU A 338 -16.19 -11.43 15.92
C LEU A 338 -15.24 -12.50 15.40
N MET A 339 -14.48 -12.18 14.36
CA MET A 339 -13.56 -13.07 13.66
C MET A 339 -12.22 -12.35 13.46
N SER A 340 -11.10 -13.06 13.59
CA SER A 340 -9.78 -12.57 13.14
C SER A 340 -9.29 -13.46 11.99
N TYR A 341 -8.85 -12.85 10.88
CA TYR A 341 -8.37 -13.59 9.72
C TYR A 341 -7.09 -14.36 10.05
N VAL A 342 -6.17 -13.69 10.77
CA VAL A 342 -4.94 -14.31 11.26
C VAL A 342 -5.29 -15.48 12.18
N ASP A 343 -6.05 -15.28 13.27
CA ASP A 343 -6.39 -16.36 14.23
C ASP A 343 -7.17 -17.52 13.59
N SER A 344 -7.90 -17.24 12.51
CA SER A 344 -8.66 -18.24 11.74
C SER A 344 -7.83 -18.94 10.67
N ASP A 345 -6.56 -18.56 10.48
CA ASP A 345 -5.70 -19.06 9.41
C ASP A 345 -6.33 -18.83 8.01
N ILE A 346 -6.86 -17.64 7.77
CA ILE A 346 -7.53 -17.27 6.51
C ILE A 346 -6.73 -16.16 5.85
N ASP A 347 -6.23 -16.45 4.64
CA ASP A 347 -5.31 -15.58 3.89
C ASP A 347 -6.10 -14.79 2.85
N VAL A 348 -6.62 -13.65 3.28
CA VAL A 348 -7.49 -12.78 2.47
C VAL A 348 -7.10 -11.33 2.69
N TRP A 349 -7.28 -10.52 1.64
CA TRP A 349 -7.17 -9.07 1.74
C TRP A 349 -8.26 -8.48 2.62
N GLN A 350 -9.50 -8.86 2.35
CA GLN A 350 -10.71 -8.52 3.10
C GLN A 350 -11.81 -9.53 2.76
N ILE A 351 -12.74 -9.75 3.68
CA ILE A 351 -14.00 -10.42 3.39
C ILE A 351 -15.06 -9.37 3.05
N ASN A 352 -15.62 -9.49 1.86
CA ASN A 352 -16.64 -8.59 1.30
C ASN A 352 -18.00 -9.30 1.16
N ASN A 353 -19.03 -8.53 0.78
CA ASN A 353 -20.38 -9.01 0.47
C ASN A 353 -20.96 -9.99 1.52
N ILE A 354 -20.85 -9.65 2.80
CA ILE A 354 -21.22 -10.56 3.89
C ILE A 354 -22.74 -10.77 3.92
N ILE A 355 -23.18 -12.02 3.82
CA ILE A 355 -24.58 -12.45 3.98
C ILE A 355 -24.68 -13.33 5.23
N PRO A 356 -25.23 -12.81 6.35
CA PRO A 356 -25.40 -13.59 7.56
C PRO A 356 -26.44 -14.70 7.41
N ILE A 357 -26.11 -15.91 7.89
CA ILE A 357 -27.04 -17.04 8.01
C ILE A 357 -27.50 -17.20 9.46
N SER A 358 -26.60 -16.96 10.42
CA SER A 358 -26.87 -16.90 11.86
C SER A 358 -25.82 -16.03 12.57
N ASP A 359 -25.89 -15.94 13.89
CA ASP A 359 -24.88 -15.26 14.71
C ASP A 359 -23.48 -15.94 14.63
N THR A 360 -23.42 -17.16 14.10
CA THR A 360 -22.19 -17.96 14.00
C THR A 360 -21.80 -18.37 12.59
N GLU A 361 -22.63 -18.07 11.59
CA GLU A 361 -22.42 -18.49 10.20
C GLU A 361 -22.77 -17.38 9.22
N PHE A 362 -21.94 -17.18 8.20
CA PHE A 362 -22.20 -16.25 7.11
C PHE A 362 -21.51 -16.71 5.82
N TYR A 363 -22.00 -16.25 4.67
CA TYR A 363 -21.24 -16.28 3.42
C TYR A 363 -20.53 -14.94 3.24
N GLY A 364 -19.35 -14.97 2.61
CA GLY A 364 -18.64 -13.77 2.20
C GLY A 364 -17.83 -14.06 0.94
N SER A 365 -17.65 -13.03 0.12
CA SER A 365 -16.65 -13.06 -0.95
C SER A 365 -15.30 -12.61 -0.39
N TYR A 366 -14.22 -12.99 -1.07
CA TYR A 366 -12.88 -12.61 -0.66
C TYR A 366 -11.97 -12.56 -1.88
N SER A 367 -10.92 -11.77 -1.79
CA SER A 367 -9.75 -11.87 -2.66
C SER A 367 -8.61 -12.47 -1.84
N SER A 368 -8.03 -13.56 -2.32
CA SER A 368 -6.87 -14.21 -1.71
C SER A 368 -5.67 -13.26 -1.73
N ALA A 369 -4.98 -13.12 -0.60
CA ALA A 369 -3.84 -12.23 -0.51
C ALA A 369 -2.56 -12.78 -1.16
N SER A 370 -2.45 -14.11 -1.29
CA SER A 370 -1.25 -14.74 -1.83
C SER A 370 -1.27 -14.98 -3.33
N ASP A 371 -2.43 -15.29 -3.91
CA ASP A 371 -2.55 -15.67 -5.33
C ASP A 371 -3.57 -14.83 -6.12
N TRP A 372 -4.12 -13.79 -5.49
CA TRP A 372 -5.05 -12.82 -6.09
C TRP A 372 -6.33 -13.45 -6.67
N GLN A 373 -6.64 -14.69 -6.27
CA GLN A 373 -7.86 -15.36 -6.69
C GLN A 373 -9.05 -14.86 -5.88
N ASP A 374 -10.09 -14.44 -6.60
CA ASP A 374 -11.39 -14.14 -6.02
C ASP A 374 -12.18 -15.41 -5.77
N GLY A 375 -13.02 -15.38 -4.74
CA GLY A 375 -13.94 -16.46 -4.48
C GLY A 375 -15.00 -16.15 -3.45
N VAL A 376 -15.82 -17.16 -3.19
CA VAL A 376 -16.88 -17.13 -2.19
C VAL A 376 -16.67 -18.27 -1.20
N SER A 377 -16.91 -18.00 0.07
CA SER A 377 -16.79 -19.00 1.13
C SER A 377 -17.94 -18.90 2.12
N LYS A 378 -18.26 -20.04 2.73
CA LYS A 378 -19.01 -20.08 3.99
C LYS A 378 -18.00 -19.99 5.14
N PHE A 379 -18.29 -19.13 6.10
CA PHE A 379 -17.50 -18.96 7.32
C PHE A 379 -18.34 -19.41 8.52
N THR A 380 -17.78 -20.31 9.33
CA THR A 380 -18.46 -20.89 10.49
C THR A 380 -17.61 -20.73 11.74
N LYS A 381 -18.17 -20.15 12.80
CA LYS A 381 -17.47 -19.99 14.08
C LYS A 381 -17.08 -21.34 14.67
N VAL A 382 -15.81 -21.49 15.05
CA VAL A 382 -15.31 -22.68 15.75
C VAL A 382 -15.59 -22.53 17.24
N ASP A 383 -16.05 -23.60 17.90
CA ASP A 383 -16.19 -23.57 19.35
C ASP A 383 -14.80 -23.37 19.98
N PRO A 384 -14.59 -22.38 20.87
CA PRO A 384 -13.29 -22.10 21.47
C PRO A 384 -12.62 -23.30 22.14
N LYS A 385 -13.40 -24.31 22.58
CA LYS A 385 -12.88 -25.55 23.17
C LYS A 385 -12.23 -26.49 22.14
N ASP A 386 -12.59 -26.35 20.86
CA ASP A 386 -12.13 -27.19 19.75
C ASP A 386 -10.92 -26.56 19.03
N VAL A 387 -10.54 -25.32 19.38
CA VAL A 387 -9.33 -24.66 18.88
C VAL A 387 -8.08 -25.27 19.52
N LYS A 388 -7.19 -25.82 18.68
CA LYS A 388 -5.95 -26.48 19.11
C LYS A 388 -5.00 -25.51 19.81
N GLU A 389 -4.47 -25.91 20.97
CA GLU A 389 -3.43 -25.13 21.66
C GLU A 389 -2.07 -25.30 20.96
N ARG A 390 -1.40 -24.17 20.71
CA ARG A 390 -0.04 -24.09 20.16
C ARG A 390 0.77 -23.09 21.00
N GLN A 391 2.08 -23.25 21.01
CA GLN A 391 2.97 -22.27 21.64
C GLN A 391 3.02 -21.00 20.80
N VAL A 392 2.73 -19.86 21.43
CA VAL A 392 2.63 -18.57 20.74
C VAL A 392 4.01 -17.92 20.65
N ILE A 393 4.32 -17.43 19.46
CA ILE A 393 5.45 -16.57 19.12
C ILE A 393 4.87 -15.21 18.75
N THR A 394 5.40 -14.12 19.30
CA THR A 394 4.92 -12.77 18.92
C THR A 394 5.79 -12.15 17.85
N LEU A 395 5.17 -11.60 16.80
CA LEU A 395 5.84 -10.81 15.77
C LEU A 395 5.25 -9.42 15.78
N ALA A 396 6.07 -8.42 16.05
CA ALA A 396 5.66 -7.02 16.01
C ALA A 396 6.08 -6.31 14.73
N MET A 397 5.21 -5.43 14.25
CA MET A 397 5.39 -4.61 13.07
C MET A 397 4.92 -3.19 13.39
N ALA A 398 5.61 -2.20 12.84
CA ALA A 398 5.22 -0.79 12.95
C ALA A 398 3.85 -0.54 12.29
N SER A 399 3.73 -1.02 11.06
CA SER A 399 2.54 -1.05 10.23
C SER A 399 2.38 -2.42 9.59
N THR A 400 1.28 -2.61 8.88
CA THR A 400 0.94 -3.87 8.26
C THR A 400 1.86 -4.17 7.08
N ASP A 401 2.68 -5.22 7.18
CA ASP A 401 3.33 -5.83 6.03
C ASP A 401 2.51 -7.03 5.56
N TRP A 402 1.90 -6.91 4.37
CA TRP A 402 1.00 -7.91 3.81
C TRP A 402 1.72 -9.21 3.46
N THR A 403 2.94 -9.13 2.93
CA THR A 403 3.76 -10.29 2.61
C THR A 403 4.11 -11.09 3.86
N VAL A 404 4.52 -10.40 4.95
CA VAL A 404 4.80 -11.03 6.25
C VAL A 404 3.53 -11.62 6.85
N LYS A 405 2.38 -10.92 6.76
CA LYS A 405 1.10 -11.41 7.27
C LYS A 405 0.65 -12.70 6.57
N SER A 406 0.66 -12.75 5.24
CA SER A 406 0.31 -13.98 4.49
C SER A 406 1.27 -15.12 4.82
N ARG A 407 2.58 -14.83 4.95
CA ARG A 407 3.56 -15.82 5.37
C ARG A 407 3.32 -16.33 6.79
N VAL A 408 2.90 -15.48 7.74
CA VAL A 408 2.50 -15.89 9.09
C VAL A 408 1.31 -16.84 9.05
N ILE A 409 0.30 -16.55 8.23
CA ILE A 409 -0.87 -17.42 8.07
C ILE A 409 -0.47 -18.78 7.50
N GLU A 410 0.38 -18.81 6.48
CA GLU A 410 0.90 -20.05 5.89
C GLU A 410 1.70 -20.88 6.91
N PHE A 411 2.60 -20.23 7.67
CA PHE A 411 3.35 -20.87 8.74
C PHE A 411 2.41 -21.47 9.79
N ASN A 412 1.40 -20.72 10.21
CA ASN A 412 0.42 -21.18 11.20
C ASN A 412 -0.43 -22.36 10.71
N LYS A 413 -0.79 -22.40 9.42
CA LYS A 413 -1.49 -23.54 8.81
C LYS A 413 -0.66 -24.82 8.85
N LYS A 414 0.65 -24.70 8.58
CA LYS A 414 1.57 -25.86 8.43
C LYS A 414 2.23 -26.27 9.75
N ASN A 415 2.24 -25.41 10.77
CA ASN A 415 2.91 -25.69 12.04
C ASN A 415 1.93 -26.15 13.14
N ASP A 416 2.17 -27.36 13.63
CA ASP A 416 1.33 -27.97 14.67
C ASP A 416 1.79 -27.70 16.11
N THR A 417 2.97 -27.11 16.27
CA THR A 417 3.61 -26.86 17.57
C THR A 417 3.59 -25.38 17.93
N TYR A 418 3.97 -24.54 16.98
CA TYR A 418 4.08 -23.09 17.14
C TYR A 418 3.02 -22.37 16.33
N ARG A 419 2.71 -21.15 16.77
CA ARG A 419 1.88 -20.21 16.03
C ARG A 419 2.40 -18.80 16.25
N ILE A 420 2.40 -17.98 15.22
CA ILE A 420 2.74 -16.57 15.30
C ILE A 420 1.48 -15.75 15.49
N SER A 421 1.51 -14.85 16.48
CA SER A 421 0.54 -13.77 16.69
C SER A 421 1.17 -12.45 16.27
N LEU A 422 0.44 -11.67 15.49
CA LEU A 422 0.88 -10.37 14.99
C LEU A 422 0.50 -9.26 15.97
N ILE A 423 1.44 -8.35 16.21
CA ILE A 423 1.24 -7.09 16.93
C ILE A 423 1.52 -5.96 15.94
N ASP A 424 0.46 -5.42 15.35
CA ASP A 424 0.53 -4.26 14.47
C ASP A 424 0.31 -2.99 15.29
N TYR A 425 1.31 -2.11 15.32
CA TYR A 425 1.24 -0.93 16.19
C TYR A 425 0.43 0.22 15.59
N SER A 426 0.48 0.47 14.28
CA SER A 426 -0.25 1.58 13.64
C SER A 426 -1.76 1.34 13.59
N SER A 427 -2.21 0.10 13.39
CA SER A 427 -3.64 -0.25 13.38
C SER A 427 -4.33 0.01 14.72
N GLU A 428 -3.61 -0.15 15.84
CA GLU A 428 -4.15 0.13 17.17
C GLU A 428 -4.17 1.64 17.51
N SER A 429 -3.23 2.44 17.00
CA SER A 429 -3.20 3.90 17.22
C SER A 429 -4.08 4.66 16.24
N GLY A 430 -4.23 4.17 15.01
CA GLY A 430 -4.82 4.91 13.89
C GLY A 430 -3.81 5.75 13.11
N GLU A 431 -2.60 5.94 13.63
CA GLU A 431 -1.53 6.73 13.03
C GLU A 431 -0.20 5.96 13.05
N TYR A 432 0.57 6.08 11.97
CA TYR A 432 1.83 5.36 11.76
C TYR A 432 2.92 5.81 12.74
N GLU A 433 3.11 7.12 12.91
CA GLU A 433 4.13 7.72 13.78
C GLU A 433 3.88 7.37 15.25
N GLU A 434 2.61 7.41 15.69
CA GLU A 434 2.23 6.96 17.03
C GLU A 434 2.48 5.46 17.23
N GLY A 435 2.24 4.67 16.19
CA GLY A 435 2.55 3.24 16.15
C GLY A 435 4.03 2.96 16.39
N ILE A 436 4.89 3.58 15.58
CA ILE A 436 6.36 3.52 15.71
C ILE A 436 6.81 3.97 17.11
N SER A 437 6.33 5.12 17.59
CA SER A 437 6.70 5.67 18.90
C SER A 437 6.36 4.72 20.05
N ARG A 438 5.18 4.09 20.00
CA ARG A 438 4.75 3.10 20.99
C ARG A 438 5.57 1.82 20.91
N MET A 439 5.83 1.31 19.71
CA MET A 439 6.66 0.14 19.47
C MET A 439 8.08 0.35 20.02
N ASN A 440 8.68 1.50 19.71
CA ASN A 440 9.98 1.91 20.22
C ASN A 440 9.99 1.95 21.76
N THR A 441 8.96 2.54 22.37
CA THR A 441 8.81 2.61 23.85
C THR A 441 8.72 1.22 24.48
N ASP A 442 7.96 0.30 23.89
CA ASP A 442 7.82 -1.05 24.41
C ASP A 442 9.12 -1.86 24.26
N ILE A 443 9.85 -1.70 23.15
CA ILE A 443 11.16 -2.31 22.94
C ILE A 443 12.17 -1.82 23.99
N VAL A 444 12.37 -0.49 24.14
CA VAL A 444 13.38 0.05 25.07
C VAL A 444 13.02 -0.16 26.54
N SER A 445 11.74 -0.25 26.87
CA SER A 445 11.29 -0.62 28.23
C SER A 445 11.43 -2.11 28.54
N GLY A 446 11.86 -2.91 27.54
CA GLY A 446 12.19 -4.32 27.69
C GLY A 446 11.04 -5.28 27.43
N LYS A 447 9.89 -4.79 26.95
CA LYS A 447 8.75 -5.61 26.50
C LYS A 447 8.93 -6.05 25.04
N VAL A 448 10.11 -6.59 24.75
CA VAL A 448 10.50 -6.95 23.38
C VAL A 448 9.74 -8.21 22.93
N PRO A 449 8.99 -8.15 21.82
CA PRO A 449 8.35 -9.32 21.17
C PRO A 449 9.37 -10.39 20.75
N ASP A 450 8.93 -11.60 20.40
CA ASP A 450 9.87 -12.66 19.98
C ASP A 450 10.59 -12.30 18.67
N ILE A 451 9.82 -11.81 17.69
CA ILE A 451 10.27 -11.34 16.37
C ILE A 451 9.86 -9.87 16.21
N ILE A 452 10.72 -9.09 15.58
CA ILE A 452 10.47 -7.69 15.24
C ILE A 452 10.73 -7.54 13.74
N LEU A 453 9.72 -7.12 12.98
CA LEU A 453 9.92 -6.53 11.67
C LEU A 453 10.40 -5.09 11.89
N LEU A 454 11.64 -4.82 11.52
CA LEU A 454 12.27 -3.53 11.73
C LEU A 454 11.90 -2.59 10.58
N ASP A 455 11.45 -1.40 10.96
CA ASP A 455 11.20 -0.29 10.06
C ASP A 455 12.44 0.63 9.99
N ASP A 456 12.64 1.30 8.86
CA ASP A 456 13.82 2.15 8.64
C ASP A 456 13.87 3.38 9.56
N SER A 457 12.71 3.84 10.04
CA SER A 457 12.60 4.93 11.02
C SER A 457 12.97 4.51 12.45
N MET A 458 13.16 3.21 12.71
CA MET A 458 13.45 2.70 14.04
C MET A 458 14.94 2.86 14.40
N PRO A 459 15.29 3.27 15.64
CA PRO A 459 16.67 3.44 16.11
C PRO A 459 17.34 2.09 16.41
N THR A 460 17.50 1.26 15.39
CA THR A 460 17.95 -0.13 15.47
C THR A 460 19.29 -0.29 16.19
N ASP A 461 20.27 0.59 15.96
CA ASP A 461 21.57 0.49 16.64
C ASP A 461 21.48 0.73 18.15
N SER A 462 20.53 1.55 18.59
CA SER A 462 20.26 1.73 20.01
C SER A 462 19.80 0.40 20.63
N TYR A 463 18.91 -0.32 19.95
CA TYR A 463 18.45 -1.64 20.41
C TYR A 463 19.58 -2.67 20.47
N ILE A 464 20.47 -2.66 19.48
CA ILE A 464 21.66 -3.50 19.44
C ILE A 464 22.61 -3.14 20.60
N SER A 465 22.92 -1.86 20.80
CA SER A 465 23.79 -1.36 21.88
C SER A 465 23.24 -1.71 23.27
N LYS A 466 21.91 -1.67 23.45
CA LYS A 466 21.22 -2.08 24.70
C LYS A 466 21.11 -3.60 24.87
N GLY A 467 21.58 -4.40 23.90
CA GLY A 467 21.58 -5.86 23.94
C GLY A 467 20.19 -6.48 23.85
N LEU A 468 19.26 -5.82 23.15
CA LEU A 468 17.87 -6.27 23.04
C LEU A 468 17.67 -7.35 21.97
N PHE A 469 18.58 -7.46 21.00
CA PHE A 469 18.50 -8.42 19.90
C PHE A 469 19.51 -9.55 20.03
N ALA A 470 19.09 -10.74 19.60
CA ALA A 470 19.91 -11.95 19.58
C ALA A 470 20.96 -11.89 18.48
N ASP A 471 22.09 -12.56 18.70
CA ASP A 471 23.06 -12.82 17.64
C ASP A 471 22.56 -13.99 16.79
N LEU A 472 22.30 -13.72 15.52
CA LEU A 472 21.74 -14.67 14.56
C LEU A 472 22.80 -15.56 13.92
N LEU A 473 24.09 -15.20 13.94
CA LEU A 473 25.13 -16.02 13.30
C LEU A 473 25.18 -17.45 13.85
N PRO A 474 25.17 -17.67 15.19
CA PRO A 474 25.16 -19.03 15.73
C PRO A 474 23.86 -19.81 15.48
N ILE A 475 22.78 -19.13 15.10
CA ILE A 475 21.50 -19.77 14.73
C ILE A 475 21.58 -20.23 13.27
N ILE A 476 22.05 -19.35 12.38
CA ILE A 476 22.29 -19.65 10.96
C ILE A 476 23.28 -20.81 10.82
N GLU A 477 24.40 -20.77 11.56
CA GLU A 477 25.45 -21.81 11.49
C GLU A 477 25.00 -23.20 11.98
N LYS A 478 23.85 -23.30 12.64
CA LYS A 478 23.24 -24.57 13.06
C LYS A 478 22.18 -25.08 12.09
N ASP A 479 21.72 -24.25 11.15
CA ASP A 479 20.72 -24.67 10.17
C ASP A 479 21.36 -25.67 9.19
N GLU A 480 20.69 -26.79 8.93
CA GLU A 480 21.23 -27.84 8.07
C GLU A 480 21.00 -27.54 6.57
N GLU A 481 20.11 -26.62 6.23
CA GLU A 481 19.77 -26.29 4.84
C GLU A 481 20.30 -24.91 4.39
N ILE A 482 20.69 -24.04 5.32
CA ILE A 482 21.26 -22.72 5.03
C ILE A 482 22.77 -22.73 5.30
N ASP A 483 23.59 -22.61 4.26
CA ASP A 483 25.03 -22.36 4.42
C ASP A 483 25.30 -20.84 4.42
N ARG A 484 25.88 -20.34 5.50
CA ARG A 484 26.32 -18.94 5.61
C ARG A 484 27.28 -18.55 4.48
N ASN A 485 28.08 -19.48 3.96
CA ASN A 485 29.04 -19.21 2.89
C ASN A 485 28.38 -18.99 1.53
N ASP A 486 27.09 -19.31 1.38
CA ASP A 486 26.30 -19.03 0.17
C ASP A 486 25.66 -17.63 0.19
N LEU A 487 25.83 -16.89 1.30
CA LEU A 487 25.30 -15.54 1.48
C LEU A 487 26.33 -14.47 1.12
N MET A 488 25.88 -13.35 0.55
CA MET A 488 26.75 -12.26 0.08
C MET A 488 27.63 -11.70 1.22
N PRO A 489 28.97 -11.87 1.17
CA PRO A 489 29.83 -11.62 2.32
C PRO A 489 29.95 -10.14 2.70
N ASN A 490 30.04 -9.21 1.73
CA ASN A 490 30.14 -7.79 2.02
C ASN A 490 28.84 -7.25 2.65
N VAL A 491 27.68 -7.78 2.27
CA VAL A 491 26.39 -7.43 2.89
C VAL A 491 26.34 -7.99 4.31
N MET A 492 26.68 -9.26 4.51
CA MET A 492 26.74 -9.85 5.85
C MET A 492 27.71 -9.10 6.78
N GLU A 493 28.86 -8.66 6.26
CA GLU A 493 29.83 -7.84 6.98
C GLU A 493 29.27 -6.45 7.31
N ALA A 494 28.67 -5.76 6.34
CA ALA A 494 28.10 -4.42 6.50
C ALA A 494 27.02 -4.34 7.59
N PHE A 495 26.21 -5.38 7.72
CA PHE A 495 25.17 -5.48 8.75
C PHE A 495 25.64 -6.13 10.07
N SER A 496 26.90 -6.59 10.14
CA SER A 496 27.48 -7.15 11.35
C SER A 496 28.11 -6.07 12.23
N ARG A 497 28.03 -6.25 13.55
CA ARG A 497 28.68 -5.40 14.55
C ARG A 497 29.41 -6.24 15.56
N ASP A 498 30.71 -5.95 15.76
CA ASP A 498 31.60 -6.70 16.66
C ASP A 498 31.60 -8.22 16.39
N GLY A 499 31.53 -8.59 15.11
CA GLY A 499 31.51 -9.99 14.66
C GLY A 499 30.19 -10.74 14.89
N LYS A 500 29.10 -10.02 15.17
CA LYS A 500 27.75 -10.56 15.41
C LYS A 500 26.74 -9.97 14.43
N LEU A 501 25.71 -10.74 14.10
CA LEU A 501 24.63 -10.30 13.22
C LEU A 501 23.34 -10.20 14.03
N TYR A 502 22.78 -9.01 14.16
CA TYR A 502 21.57 -8.77 14.98
C TYR A 502 20.29 -8.65 14.17
N ARG A 503 20.42 -8.68 12.83
CA ARG A 503 19.32 -8.51 11.88
C ARG A 503 19.44 -9.49 10.74
N LEU A 504 18.34 -10.09 10.35
CA LEU A 504 18.22 -10.85 9.11
C LEU A 504 17.83 -9.90 7.98
N ILE A 505 18.63 -9.85 6.92
CA ILE A 505 18.39 -9.05 5.72
C ILE A 505 18.18 -10.00 4.54
N PRO A 506 16.94 -10.36 4.17
CA PRO A 506 16.69 -11.34 3.11
C PRO A 506 17.20 -10.89 1.75
N SER A 507 17.07 -9.61 1.44
CA SER A 507 17.50 -8.99 0.19
C SER A 507 17.76 -7.51 0.40
N TYR A 508 18.43 -6.89 -0.58
CA TYR A 508 18.93 -5.53 -0.49
C TYR A 508 18.88 -4.83 -1.83
N SER A 509 18.83 -3.51 -1.82
CA SER A 509 19.09 -2.66 -2.96
C SER A 509 20.30 -1.77 -2.68
N ILE A 510 20.77 -1.08 -3.71
CA ILE A 510 21.82 -0.08 -3.60
C ILE A 510 21.22 1.27 -3.97
N ARG A 511 21.43 2.27 -3.11
CA ARG A 511 21.18 3.67 -3.45
C ARG A 511 22.50 4.37 -3.71
N THR A 512 22.57 5.08 -4.83
CA THR A 512 23.79 5.78 -5.27
C THR A 512 23.45 6.96 -6.17
N ILE A 513 24.44 7.79 -6.47
CA ILE A 513 24.41 8.71 -7.61
C ILE A 513 25.18 8.08 -8.78
N VAL A 514 24.69 8.28 -10.00
CA VAL A 514 25.38 7.94 -11.24
C VAL A 514 25.67 9.19 -12.07
N ALA A 515 26.76 9.14 -12.83
CA ALA A 515 27.13 10.15 -13.82
C ALA A 515 27.83 9.47 -15.00
N LYS A 516 27.99 10.20 -16.10
CA LYS A 516 28.76 9.72 -17.27
C LYS A 516 30.20 9.42 -16.86
N THR A 517 30.71 8.24 -17.21
CA THR A 517 32.11 7.87 -16.98
C THR A 517 33.08 8.85 -17.65
N SER A 518 32.68 9.44 -18.78
CA SER A 518 33.44 10.47 -19.49
C SER A 518 33.63 11.76 -18.68
N ASP A 519 32.78 12.02 -17.69
CA ASP A 519 32.83 13.19 -16.82
C ASP A 519 33.55 12.94 -15.49
N VAL A 520 33.35 11.75 -14.89
CA VAL A 520 33.84 11.45 -13.53
C VAL A 520 34.95 10.40 -13.47
N GLY A 521 35.26 9.73 -14.58
CA GLY A 521 36.16 8.57 -14.60
C GLY A 521 35.45 7.27 -14.21
N GLU A 522 36.19 6.15 -14.20
CA GLU A 522 35.66 4.79 -13.94
C GLU A 522 35.62 4.41 -12.45
N GLU A 523 36.38 5.10 -11.61
CA GLU A 523 36.52 4.78 -10.19
C GLU A 523 35.35 5.38 -9.39
N ARG A 524 34.78 4.58 -8.47
CA ARG A 524 33.77 5.07 -7.53
C ARG A 524 34.41 6.01 -6.52
N GLY A 525 33.67 7.07 -6.16
CA GLY A 525 34.04 7.96 -5.08
C GLY A 525 34.63 9.28 -5.55
N TRP A 526 34.23 10.35 -4.88
CA TRP A 526 34.66 11.72 -5.12
C TRP A 526 34.24 12.63 -3.97
N THR A 527 34.87 13.79 -3.90
CA THR A 527 34.65 14.83 -2.90
C THR A 527 33.65 15.89 -3.35
N VAL A 528 33.14 16.67 -2.41
CA VAL A 528 32.24 17.80 -2.71
C VAL A 528 32.93 18.84 -3.60
N GLU A 529 34.22 19.05 -3.40
CA GLU A 529 35.03 19.95 -4.22
C GLU A 529 35.16 19.46 -5.66
N GLU A 530 35.37 18.16 -5.87
CA GLU A 530 35.39 17.56 -7.22
C GLU A 530 34.02 17.68 -7.90
N ALA A 531 32.93 17.47 -7.16
CA ALA A 531 31.57 17.65 -7.66
C ALA A 531 31.28 19.10 -8.05
N MET A 532 31.67 20.07 -7.21
CA MET A 532 31.53 21.50 -7.53
C MET A 532 32.40 21.89 -8.73
N ALA A 533 33.64 21.40 -8.80
CA ALA A 533 34.54 21.67 -9.92
C ALA A 533 34.01 21.09 -11.24
N LEU A 534 33.41 19.89 -11.21
CA LEU A 534 32.71 19.33 -12.37
C LEU A 534 31.55 20.22 -12.77
N TRP A 535 30.69 20.62 -11.82
CA TRP A 535 29.54 21.47 -12.09
C TRP A 535 29.95 22.82 -12.71
N ASP A 536 30.98 23.48 -12.17
CA ASP A 536 31.51 24.75 -12.69
C ASP A 536 32.14 24.64 -14.07
N SER A 537 32.53 23.43 -14.48
CA SER A 537 33.07 23.18 -15.82
C SER A 537 31.98 23.08 -16.90
N LYS A 538 30.71 22.92 -16.51
CA LYS A 538 29.59 22.73 -17.43
C LYS A 538 29.02 24.07 -17.93
N PRO A 539 28.30 24.09 -19.07
CA PRO A 539 27.61 25.28 -19.55
C PRO A 539 26.67 25.89 -18.51
N GLU A 540 26.50 27.21 -18.56
CA GLU A 540 25.51 27.92 -17.74
C GLU A 540 24.11 27.32 -17.97
N GLY A 541 23.35 27.12 -16.90
CA GLY A 541 22.05 26.46 -16.92
C GLY A 541 22.09 24.93 -16.78
N THR A 542 23.28 24.31 -16.70
CA THR A 542 23.39 22.88 -16.39
C THR A 542 23.02 22.62 -14.94
N GLU A 543 22.13 21.66 -14.70
CA GLU A 543 21.73 21.21 -13.38
C GLU A 543 22.62 20.07 -12.89
N PHE A 544 22.88 20.02 -11.58
CA PHE A 544 23.62 18.89 -11.00
C PHE A 544 22.77 17.62 -11.00
N ILE A 545 21.53 17.73 -10.58
CA ILE A 545 20.49 16.71 -10.59
C ILE A 545 19.18 17.41 -10.93
N ALA A 546 18.35 16.78 -11.74
CA ALA A 546 17.14 17.41 -12.29
C ALA A 546 16.17 17.79 -11.17
N GLY A 547 15.81 19.07 -11.08
CA GLY A 547 14.72 19.56 -10.23
C GLY A 547 14.96 19.41 -8.73
N ALA A 548 16.19 19.18 -8.26
CA ALA A 548 16.40 19.01 -6.82
C ALA A 548 16.42 20.32 -6.05
N THR A 549 15.77 20.27 -4.91
CA THR A 549 15.79 21.28 -3.86
C THR A 549 16.93 21.03 -2.88
N ARG A 550 17.19 22.05 -2.06
CA ARG A 550 18.17 21.97 -0.98
C ARG A 550 17.83 20.90 0.06
N SER A 551 16.56 20.75 0.42
CA SER A 551 16.09 19.78 1.41
C SER A 551 16.31 18.34 0.91
N GLU A 552 15.97 18.07 -0.34
CA GLU A 552 16.20 16.75 -0.97
C GLU A 552 17.67 16.39 -1.01
N MET A 553 18.54 17.34 -1.38
CA MET A 553 20.00 17.10 -1.40
C MET A 553 20.58 16.88 0.01
N LEU A 554 20.06 17.57 1.03
CA LEU A 554 20.44 17.30 2.42
C LEU A 554 19.98 15.91 2.86
N ASN A 555 18.74 15.54 2.54
CA ASN A 555 18.17 14.23 2.84
C ASN A 555 18.99 13.11 2.19
N MET A 556 19.34 13.26 0.91
CA MET A 556 20.19 12.34 0.16
C MET A 556 21.58 12.22 0.78
N CYS A 557 22.20 13.34 1.16
CA CYS A 557 23.51 13.33 1.81
C CYS A 557 23.48 12.54 3.12
N MET A 558 22.53 12.84 4.00
CA MET A 558 22.43 12.18 5.29
C MET A 558 22.10 10.69 5.14
N SER A 559 21.32 10.34 4.12
CA SER A 559 20.95 8.96 3.82
C SER A 559 22.09 8.12 3.27
N PHE A 560 22.93 8.69 2.39
CA PHE A 560 23.95 7.93 1.64
C PHE A 560 25.36 8.11 2.19
N ALA A 561 25.64 9.25 2.81
CA ALA A 561 26.97 9.62 3.26
C ALA A 561 26.99 10.19 4.69
N GLY A 562 25.91 10.01 5.47
CA GLY A 562 25.81 10.51 6.85
C GLY A 562 26.79 9.85 7.83
N SER A 563 27.31 8.65 7.51
CA SER A 563 28.34 7.95 8.30
C SER A 563 29.64 8.74 8.44
N GLN A 564 29.92 9.67 7.52
CA GLN A 564 31.07 10.55 7.62
C GLN A 564 30.94 11.58 8.76
N PHE A 565 29.71 11.83 9.24
CA PHE A 565 29.41 12.79 10.31
C PHE A 565 29.01 12.13 11.62
N VAL A 566 28.44 10.92 11.58
CA VAL A 566 27.84 10.26 12.75
C VAL A 566 28.35 8.85 12.94
N ASN A 567 28.86 8.57 14.14
CA ASN A 567 29.12 7.22 14.60
C ASN A 567 27.91 6.68 15.37
N TYR A 568 26.99 6.03 14.66
CA TYR A 568 25.76 5.48 15.26
C TYR A 568 26.02 4.41 16.33
N SER A 569 27.20 3.78 16.33
CA SER A 569 27.55 2.81 17.37
C SER A 569 27.85 3.46 18.72
N THR A 570 28.50 4.63 18.72
CA THR A 570 28.87 5.36 19.95
C THR A 570 27.95 6.54 20.28
N GLY A 571 27.20 7.03 19.30
CA GLY A 571 26.40 8.24 19.40
C GLY A 571 27.22 9.52 19.27
N ASP A 572 28.51 9.43 18.92
CA ASP A 572 29.35 10.60 18.68
C ASP A 572 29.08 11.16 17.28
N CYS A 573 29.11 12.48 17.13
CA CYS A 573 29.09 13.14 15.82
C CYS A 573 30.19 14.20 15.69
N ASP A 574 30.59 14.48 14.44
CA ASP A 574 31.47 15.58 14.10
C ASP A 574 30.95 16.35 12.89
N PHE A 575 30.17 17.40 13.14
CA PHE A 575 29.68 18.35 12.14
C PHE A 575 30.59 19.57 12.00
N ASN A 576 31.65 19.68 12.80
CA ASN A 576 32.61 20.77 12.72
C ASN A 576 33.76 20.49 11.73
N ASN A 577 33.70 19.37 11.01
CA ASN A 577 34.72 18.95 10.07
C ASN A 577 34.59 19.68 8.70
N GLU A 578 35.67 19.67 7.93
CA GLU A 578 35.75 20.34 6.62
C GLU A 578 34.71 19.81 5.61
N GLY A 579 34.47 18.50 5.59
CA GLY A 579 33.46 17.87 4.75
C GLY A 579 32.05 18.42 4.98
N PHE A 580 31.66 18.69 6.24
CA PHE A 580 30.36 19.28 6.53
C PHE A 580 30.28 20.75 6.09
N LEU A 581 31.37 21.51 6.25
CA LEU A 581 31.41 22.90 5.78
C LEU A 581 31.29 22.98 4.25
N ASN A 582 31.95 22.06 3.54
CA ASN A 582 31.84 21.93 2.09
C ASN A 582 30.44 21.50 1.66
N LEU A 583 29.82 20.58 2.41
CA LEU A 583 28.42 20.20 2.17
C LEU A 583 27.50 21.41 2.26
N LEU A 584 27.63 22.28 3.28
CA LEU A 584 26.82 23.49 3.39
C LEU A 584 27.00 24.40 2.17
N GLU A 585 28.23 24.57 1.69
CA GLU A 585 28.51 25.35 0.47
C GLU A 585 27.87 24.72 -0.77
N PHE A 586 27.92 23.41 -0.92
CA PHE A 586 27.27 22.67 -1.99
C PHE A 586 25.74 22.81 -1.96
N LEU A 587 25.12 22.60 -0.79
CA LEU A 587 23.67 22.73 -0.58
C LEU A 587 23.17 24.15 -0.87
N LYS A 588 24.00 25.18 -0.67
CA LYS A 588 23.66 26.57 -0.96
C LYS A 588 23.40 26.83 -2.45
N ARG A 589 23.90 25.98 -3.35
CA ARG A 589 23.69 26.11 -4.80
C ARG A 589 22.29 25.70 -5.24
N PHE A 590 21.59 24.90 -4.44
CA PHE A 590 20.26 24.41 -4.75
C PHE A 590 19.17 25.41 -4.30
N PRO A 591 18.07 25.51 -5.07
CA PRO A 591 16.93 26.34 -4.69
C PRO A 591 16.26 25.82 -3.42
N VAL A 592 15.48 26.68 -2.76
CA VAL A 592 14.65 26.28 -1.60
C VAL A 592 13.46 25.45 -2.10
N GLU A 593 12.79 25.96 -3.13
CA GLU A 593 11.62 25.40 -3.78
C GLU A 593 11.83 25.46 -5.29
N ILE A 594 11.24 24.51 -6.00
CA ILE A 594 11.11 24.56 -7.46
C ILE A 594 9.92 25.44 -7.80
N SER A 595 10.08 26.35 -8.76
CA SER A 595 9.01 27.22 -9.19
C SER A 595 8.04 26.50 -10.13
N ASP A 596 6.76 26.88 -10.12
CA ASP A 596 5.74 26.27 -10.99
C ASP A 596 6.09 26.37 -12.49
N ASP A 597 6.88 27.37 -12.88
CA ASP A 597 7.38 27.56 -14.25
C ASP A 597 8.57 26.66 -14.63
N TYR A 598 9.00 25.75 -13.75
CA TYR A 598 10.01 24.74 -14.05
C TYR A 598 9.46 23.62 -14.95
N TYR A 599 8.25 23.12 -14.63
CA TYR A 599 7.62 21.98 -15.33
C TYR A 599 6.86 22.42 -16.58
N THR A 600 7.58 23.00 -17.52
CA THR A 600 7.04 23.43 -18.83
C THR A 600 6.81 22.25 -19.78
N ASP A 601 6.00 22.45 -20.82
CA ASP A 601 5.90 21.49 -21.94
C ASP A 601 7.27 21.16 -22.54
N GLU A 602 8.18 22.15 -22.59
CA GLU A 602 9.55 21.95 -23.08
C GLU A 602 10.35 21.01 -22.16
N TYR A 603 10.18 21.15 -20.84
CA TYR A 603 10.79 20.24 -19.86
C TYR A 603 10.33 18.80 -20.11
N TRP A 604 9.02 18.56 -20.17
CA TRP A 604 8.47 17.22 -20.38
C TRP A 604 8.85 16.64 -21.74
N SER A 605 8.82 17.45 -22.81
CA SER A 605 9.18 17.02 -24.17
C SER A 605 10.66 16.66 -24.35
N SER A 606 11.53 17.05 -23.42
CA SER A 606 12.98 16.80 -23.50
C SER A 606 13.54 16.14 -22.24
N TYR A 607 12.66 15.67 -21.34
CA TYR A 607 13.03 15.08 -20.06
C TYR A 607 13.91 13.84 -20.27
N ASP A 608 13.50 12.98 -21.20
CA ASP A 608 14.15 11.71 -21.50
C ASP A 608 15.58 11.88 -22.03
N SER A 609 15.89 13.04 -22.62
CA SER A 609 17.21 13.34 -23.17
C SER A 609 18.09 14.26 -22.29
N LEU A 610 17.63 14.67 -21.10
CA LEU A 610 18.38 15.58 -20.21
C LEU A 610 19.81 15.12 -19.92
N TRP A 611 19.97 13.84 -19.56
CA TRP A 611 21.29 13.25 -19.29
C TRP A 611 22.09 13.01 -20.57
N ARG A 612 21.45 12.57 -21.67
CA ARG A 612 22.12 12.37 -22.97
C ARG A 612 22.73 13.66 -23.49
N THR A 613 21.97 14.75 -23.43
CA THR A 613 22.37 16.08 -23.90
C THR A 613 23.30 16.81 -22.92
N GLY A 614 23.45 16.30 -21.70
CA GLY A 614 24.29 16.89 -20.66
C GLY A 614 23.70 18.16 -20.04
N LYS A 615 22.37 18.37 -20.14
CA LYS A 615 21.65 19.41 -19.39
C LYS A 615 21.63 19.10 -17.89
N VAL A 616 21.69 17.82 -17.53
CA VAL A 616 21.79 17.34 -16.15
C VAL A 616 23.03 16.45 -16.01
N ILE A 617 23.81 16.64 -14.94
CA ILE A 617 25.09 15.94 -14.73
C ILE A 617 24.88 14.55 -14.15
N THR A 618 24.03 14.44 -13.14
CA THR A 618 23.88 13.24 -12.31
C THR A 618 22.44 12.77 -12.21
N GLN A 619 22.26 11.51 -11.83
CA GLN A 619 20.96 10.93 -11.49
C GLN A 619 21.09 10.14 -10.20
N GLN A 620 20.09 10.24 -9.31
CA GLN A 620 19.95 9.27 -8.25
C GLN A 620 19.52 7.92 -8.84
N MET A 621 20.21 6.85 -8.48
CA MET A 621 19.87 5.50 -8.92
C MET A 621 19.48 4.64 -7.72
N TYR A 622 18.29 4.05 -7.82
CA TYR A 622 17.88 2.90 -7.02
C TYR A 622 18.16 1.63 -7.82
N LEU A 623 19.07 0.80 -7.31
CA LEU A 623 19.54 -0.38 -8.00
C LEU A 623 19.11 -1.63 -7.23
N GLY A 624 18.06 -2.29 -7.72
CA GLY A 624 17.54 -3.53 -7.16
C GLY A 624 17.71 -4.74 -8.09
N ASP A 625 17.98 -4.51 -9.37
CA ASP A 625 18.17 -5.58 -10.35
C ASP A 625 19.14 -5.17 -11.48
N PHE A 626 19.46 -6.13 -12.36
CA PHE A 626 20.35 -5.91 -13.50
C PHE A 626 19.71 -5.04 -14.60
N ARG A 627 18.38 -5.06 -14.72
CA ARG A 627 17.63 -4.28 -15.70
C ARG A 627 17.70 -2.79 -15.39
N ASN A 628 17.65 -2.37 -14.12
CA ASN A 628 17.78 -0.96 -13.74
C ASN A 628 19.11 -0.39 -14.25
N LEU A 629 20.23 -1.11 -14.03
CA LEU A 629 21.54 -0.68 -14.53
C LEU A 629 21.57 -0.57 -16.06
N ASN A 630 21.04 -1.59 -16.74
CA ASN A 630 21.03 -1.64 -18.20
C ASN A 630 20.18 -0.50 -18.79
N TYR A 631 19.02 -0.24 -18.19
CA TYR A 631 18.11 0.86 -18.53
C TYR A 631 18.77 2.22 -18.32
N THR A 632 19.39 2.46 -17.16
CA THR A 632 20.07 3.73 -16.88
C THR A 632 21.25 3.96 -17.82
N GLN A 633 22.10 2.95 -18.04
CA GLN A 633 23.29 3.10 -18.89
C GLN A 633 22.93 3.25 -20.37
N LYS A 634 22.20 2.30 -20.95
CA LYS A 634 21.92 2.25 -22.40
C LYS A 634 20.74 3.16 -22.78
N GLY A 635 19.81 3.35 -21.86
CA GLY A 635 18.59 4.10 -22.05
C GLY A 635 18.67 5.56 -21.61
N THR A 636 18.84 5.83 -20.33
CA THR A 636 18.85 7.21 -19.81
C THR A 636 20.09 7.98 -20.24
N PHE A 637 21.28 7.40 -20.11
CA PHE A 637 22.54 8.09 -20.43
C PHE A 637 23.01 7.86 -21.86
N GLY A 638 22.75 6.68 -22.43
CA GLY A 638 23.18 6.31 -23.78
C GLY A 638 24.69 6.14 -23.95
N GLU A 639 25.45 6.14 -22.86
CA GLU A 639 26.90 5.97 -22.81
C GLU A 639 27.32 5.34 -21.46
N PRO A 640 28.56 4.86 -21.30
CA PRO A 640 29.01 4.28 -20.03
C PRO A 640 28.82 5.22 -18.84
N ILE A 641 28.34 4.67 -17.73
CA ILE A 641 28.09 5.38 -16.48
C ILE A 641 28.99 4.84 -15.37
N THR A 642 29.24 5.70 -14.38
CA THR A 642 29.91 5.32 -13.14
C THR A 642 28.97 5.57 -11.96
N MET A 643 28.83 4.56 -11.10
CA MET A 643 28.15 4.68 -9.80
C MET A 643 29.05 5.46 -8.83
N ILE A 644 29.15 6.76 -9.06
CA ILE A 644 30.11 7.64 -8.40
C ILE A 644 29.77 7.91 -6.92
N GLY A 645 28.50 7.74 -6.54
CA GLY A 645 28.02 7.95 -5.17
C GLY A 645 27.80 9.43 -4.84
N PHE A 646 27.14 9.71 -3.70
CA PHE A 646 27.04 11.07 -3.17
C PHE A 646 28.45 11.61 -2.83
N PRO A 647 28.80 12.85 -3.21
CA PRO A 647 30.13 13.39 -2.92
C PRO A 647 30.39 13.47 -1.42
N SER A 648 31.50 12.90 -0.97
CA SER A 648 31.78 12.67 0.45
C SER A 648 33.28 12.66 0.74
N THR A 649 33.65 12.90 2.01
CA THR A 649 35.07 13.01 2.41
C THR A 649 35.79 11.66 2.35
N ASP A 650 35.07 10.58 2.65
CA ASP A 650 35.55 9.19 2.57
C ASP A 650 35.44 8.61 1.15
N GLN A 651 34.91 9.38 0.20
CA GLN A 651 34.75 9.02 -1.21
C GLN A 651 33.93 7.73 -1.39
N ASP A 652 32.89 7.52 -0.57
CA ASP A 652 31.96 6.39 -0.74
C ASP A 652 30.54 6.76 -0.33
N GLY A 653 29.84 7.51 -1.18
CA GLY A 653 28.44 7.90 -0.98
C GLY A 653 27.43 6.96 -1.62
N SER A 654 27.71 5.65 -1.64
CA SER A 654 26.78 4.62 -2.09
C SER A 654 26.44 3.70 -0.93
N VAL A 655 25.17 3.31 -0.80
CA VAL A 655 24.71 2.56 0.37
C VAL A 655 23.88 1.34 0.01
N LEU A 656 24.06 0.28 0.79
CA LEU A 656 23.17 -0.87 0.88
C LEU A 656 21.92 -0.47 1.68
N VAL A 657 20.75 -0.76 1.14
CA VAL A 657 19.46 -0.57 1.79
C VAL A 657 18.77 -1.92 1.87
N PRO A 658 18.41 -2.41 3.07
CA PRO A 658 17.66 -3.65 3.19
C PRO A 658 16.26 -3.44 2.60
N THR A 659 15.74 -4.40 1.83
CA THR A 659 14.33 -4.31 1.39
C THR A 659 13.36 -4.77 2.49
N MET A 660 13.88 -5.54 3.45
CA MET A 660 13.17 -6.01 4.63
C MET A 660 14.21 -6.40 5.69
N GLN A 661 13.89 -6.21 6.97
CA GLN A 661 14.79 -6.59 8.06
C GLN A 661 14.05 -7.13 9.29
N PHE A 662 14.55 -8.22 9.84
CA PHE A 662 13.99 -8.84 11.05
C PHE A 662 15.01 -8.93 12.17
N ALA A 663 14.55 -8.80 13.41
CA ALA A 663 15.33 -9.13 14.60
C ALA A 663 14.61 -10.19 15.45
N ILE A 664 15.38 -11.01 16.16
CA ILE A 664 14.88 -11.88 17.22
C ILE A 664 15.28 -11.28 18.57
N SER A 665 14.36 -11.25 19.52
CA SER A 665 14.66 -10.78 20.88
C SER A 665 15.71 -11.64 21.59
N ALA A 666 16.72 -10.99 22.17
CA ALA A 666 17.73 -11.63 23.01
C ALA A 666 17.13 -12.31 24.26
N LYS A 667 15.93 -11.87 24.69
CA LYS A 667 15.22 -12.41 25.84
C LYS A 667 14.15 -13.44 25.47
N SER A 668 13.88 -13.65 24.18
CA SER A 668 12.94 -14.67 23.73
C SER A 668 13.39 -16.04 24.23
N LYS A 669 12.45 -16.80 24.80
CA LYS A 669 12.67 -18.21 25.13
C LYS A 669 12.45 -19.13 23.93
N ASN A 670 12.07 -18.55 22.79
CA ASN A 670 11.57 -19.22 21.61
C ASN A 670 12.41 -18.90 20.37
N GLN A 671 13.69 -18.55 20.52
CA GLN A 671 14.56 -18.14 19.41
C GLN A 671 14.62 -19.20 18.29
N ASP A 672 14.69 -20.49 18.63
CA ASP A 672 14.67 -21.57 17.64
C ASP A 672 13.34 -21.63 16.88
N ALA A 673 12.22 -21.35 17.55
CA ALA A 673 10.90 -21.32 16.92
C ALA A 673 10.73 -20.07 16.04
N ALA A 674 11.24 -18.92 16.48
CA ALA A 674 11.30 -17.71 15.68
C ALA A 674 12.17 -17.91 14.42
N TRP A 675 13.29 -18.62 14.55
CA TRP A 675 14.14 -18.98 13.42
C TRP A 675 13.44 -19.90 12.41
N GLN A 676 12.61 -20.85 12.85
CA GLN A 676 11.83 -21.69 11.93
C GLN A 676 10.94 -20.89 10.98
N PHE A 677 10.46 -19.71 11.42
CA PHE A 677 9.75 -18.79 10.56
C PHE A 677 10.71 -18.00 9.67
N LEU A 678 11.73 -17.36 10.27
CA LEU A 678 12.63 -16.45 9.55
C LEU A 678 13.52 -17.14 8.51
N ARG A 679 13.89 -18.41 8.71
CA ARG A 679 14.74 -19.16 7.77
C ARG A 679 14.17 -19.24 6.36
N TYR A 680 12.83 -19.18 6.22
CA TYR A 680 12.15 -19.16 4.92
C TYR A 680 12.70 -18.07 4.01
N TYR A 681 12.97 -16.89 4.56
CA TYR A 681 13.48 -15.74 3.82
C TYR A 681 14.90 -15.96 3.27
N LEU A 682 15.61 -17.00 3.68
CA LEU A 682 16.91 -17.40 3.12
C LEU A 682 16.83 -18.64 2.21
N THR A 683 15.66 -19.27 2.10
CA THR A 683 15.48 -20.41 1.19
C THR A 683 15.48 -19.97 -0.26
N GLU A 684 15.85 -20.88 -1.16
CA GLU A 684 15.85 -20.61 -2.60
C GLU A 684 14.47 -20.19 -3.12
N ASP A 685 13.37 -20.73 -2.58
CA ASP A 685 12.00 -20.36 -2.95
C ASP A 685 11.77 -18.85 -2.77
N TYR A 686 12.02 -18.32 -1.56
CA TYR A 686 11.89 -16.88 -1.32
C TYR A 686 12.94 -16.07 -2.08
N GLN A 687 14.20 -16.51 -2.07
CA GLN A 687 15.30 -15.75 -2.69
C GLN A 687 15.10 -15.55 -4.20
N ASN A 688 14.44 -16.49 -4.91
CA ASN A 688 14.09 -16.32 -6.32
C ASN A 688 13.09 -15.19 -6.56
N GLU A 689 12.18 -14.94 -5.62
CA GLU A 689 11.12 -13.93 -5.71
C GLU A 689 11.45 -12.66 -4.90
N ALA A 690 12.56 -12.65 -4.17
CA ALA A 690 12.92 -11.57 -3.27
C ALA A 690 13.05 -10.23 -4.03
N PRO A 691 12.47 -9.13 -3.49
CA PRO A 691 12.62 -7.81 -4.07
C PRO A 691 14.07 -7.34 -3.92
N GLY A 692 14.57 -6.58 -4.90
CA GLY A 692 15.97 -6.18 -4.93
C GLY A 692 16.91 -7.35 -5.21
N PHE A 693 18.19 -7.20 -4.86
CA PHE A 693 19.18 -8.26 -4.99
C PHE A 693 19.02 -9.30 -3.87
N PRO A 694 18.99 -10.60 -4.21
CA PRO A 694 18.94 -11.66 -3.20
C PRO A 694 20.25 -11.70 -2.40
N LEU A 695 20.15 -12.04 -1.12
CA LEU A 695 21.34 -12.30 -0.31
C LEU A 695 22.06 -13.58 -0.75
N SER A 696 21.34 -14.55 -1.33
CA SER A 696 21.90 -15.79 -1.88
C SER A 696 22.75 -15.50 -3.12
N MET A 697 24.04 -15.81 -3.06
CA MET A 697 24.95 -15.67 -4.20
C MET A 697 24.55 -16.58 -5.36
N LYS A 698 24.06 -17.80 -5.06
CA LYS A 698 23.56 -18.73 -6.09
C LYS A 698 22.39 -18.14 -6.88
N VAL A 699 21.42 -17.52 -6.20
CA VAL A 699 20.27 -16.90 -6.88
C VAL A 699 20.69 -15.61 -7.58
N LEU A 700 21.61 -14.84 -7.00
CA LEU A 700 22.17 -13.66 -7.67
C LEU A 700 22.87 -14.03 -8.98
N GLU A 701 23.71 -15.08 -8.98
CA GLU A 701 24.37 -15.60 -10.17
C GLU A 701 23.36 -16.07 -11.21
N LYS A 702 22.28 -16.74 -10.80
CA LYS A 702 21.19 -17.12 -11.71
C LYS A 702 20.54 -15.89 -12.37
N ARG A 703 20.20 -14.85 -11.59
CA ARG A 703 19.64 -13.59 -12.12
C ARG A 703 20.63 -12.86 -13.04
N ALA A 704 21.93 -12.96 -12.74
CA ALA A 704 22.99 -12.43 -13.59
C ALA A 704 23.05 -13.17 -14.94
N GLU A 705 22.85 -14.49 -14.94
CA GLU A 705 22.74 -15.27 -16.18
C GLU A 705 21.51 -14.87 -17.01
N GLU A 706 20.35 -14.71 -16.35
CA GLU A 706 19.10 -14.31 -16.99
C GLU A 706 19.17 -12.90 -17.60
N ALA A 707 19.99 -12.00 -17.06
CA ALA A 707 20.18 -10.64 -17.59
C ALA A 707 20.87 -10.59 -18.97
N MET A 708 21.49 -11.68 -19.42
CA MET A 708 22.05 -11.80 -20.77
C MET A 708 21.04 -12.37 -21.79
N ASP A 709 19.89 -12.88 -21.31
CA ASP A 709 18.84 -13.36 -22.18
C ASP A 709 17.95 -12.20 -22.66
N ARG A 710 17.39 -12.37 -23.86
CA ARG A 710 16.36 -11.46 -24.37
C ARG A 710 15.12 -11.58 -23.46
N PRO A 711 14.48 -10.47 -23.08
CA PRO A 711 13.38 -10.54 -22.12
C PRO A 711 12.20 -11.31 -22.70
N TYR A 712 11.45 -11.95 -21.82
CA TYR A 712 10.33 -12.82 -22.19
C TYR A 712 9.28 -12.81 -21.09
N TYR A 713 8.04 -13.10 -21.46
CA TYR A 713 7.01 -13.52 -20.52
C TYR A 713 6.65 -14.98 -20.78
N ILE A 714 6.03 -15.62 -19.78
CA ILE A 714 5.49 -16.96 -19.94
C ILE A 714 4.03 -16.82 -20.34
N ASP A 715 3.66 -17.32 -21.52
CA ASP A 715 2.28 -17.31 -21.99
C ASP A 715 1.38 -18.24 -21.15
N VAL A 716 0.07 -18.17 -21.39
CA VAL A 716 -0.93 -19.02 -20.70
C VAL A 716 -0.70 -20.53 -20.88
N ASN A 717 0.15 -20.94 -21.84
CA ASN A 717 0.51 -22.33 -22.13
C ASN A 717 1.85 -22.75 -21.51
N GLY A 718 2.56 -21.85 -20.83
CA GLY A 718 3.87 -22.12 -20.25
C GLY A 718 5.06 -21.93 -21.21
N ASN A 719 4.86 -21.33 -22.39
CA ASN A 719 5.92 -21.06 -23.36
C ASN A 719 6.55 -19.67 -23.12
N LYS A 720 7.84 -19.52 -23.45
CA LYS A 720 8.52 -18.22 -23.42
C LYS A 720 8.22 -17.46 -24.71
N ASP A 721 7.54 -16.32 -24.61
CA ASP A 721 7.40 -15.34 -25.70
C ASP A 721 8.34 -14.17 -25.47
N TYR A 722 9.24 -13.95 -26.43
CA TYR A 722 10.30 -12.96 -26.34
C TYR A 722 9.86 -11.63 -26.94
N TYR A 723 10.24 -10.54 -26.29
CA TYR A 723 10.01 -9.17 -26.77
C TYR A 723 11.33 -8.40 -26.82
N ASP A 724 11.32 -7.28 -27.55
CA ASP A 724 12.41 -6.31 -27.49
C ASP A 724 12.10 -5.30 -26.40
N ASP A 725 13.08 -5.02 -25.56
CA ASP A 725 12.96 -3.98 -24.56
C ASP A 725 13.14 -2.63 -25.25
N ILE A 726 12.05 -1.90 -25.46
CA ILE A 726 12.04 -0.63 -26.19
C ILE A 726 11.70 0.48 -25.21
N ILE A 727 12.50 1.55 -25.25
CA ILE A 727 12.22 2.79 -24.55
C ILE A 727 12.11 3.92 -25.57
N TYR A 728 11.38 4.97 -25.23
CA TYR A 728 11.25 6.15 -26.06
C TYR A 728 12.09 7.26 -25.45
N ILE A 729 12.93 7.90 -26.28
CA ILE A 729 13.69 9.09 -25.90
C ILE A 729 13.34 10.19 -26.89
N ASP A 730 12.59 11.20 -26.46
CA ASP A 730 12.08 12.28 -27.32
C ASP A 730 11.40 11.72 -28.60
N ASP A 731 10.46 10.79 -28.42
CA ASP A 731 9.74 10.05 -29.49
C ASP A 731 10.60 9.11 -30.36
N VAL A 732 11.86 8.87 -30.01
CA VAL A 732 12.74 7.93 -30.71
C VAL A 732 12.79 6.59 -29.98
N GLU A 733 12.46 5.52 -30.69
CA GLU A 733 12.62 4.15 -30.20
C GLU A 733 14.10 3.78 -30.01
N VAL A 734 14.45 3.41 -28.79
CA VAL A 734 15.76 2.89 -28.40
C VAL A 734 15.57 1.47 -27.85
N THR A 735 16.12 0.49 -28.56
CA THR A 735 16.16 -0.89 -28.07
C THR A 735 17.28 -1.06 -27.05
N ILE A 736 16.95 -1.62 -25.89
CA ILE A 736 17.88 -1.94 -24.82
C ILE A 736 18.33 -3.39 -24.99
N ASP A 737 19.53 -3.57 -25.57
CA ASP A 737 20.11 -4.89 -25.73
C ASP A 737 20.38 -5.55 -24.36
N PRO A 738 20.19 -6.88 -24.24
CA PRO A 738 20.60 -7.64 -23.05
C PRO A 738 22.05 -7.37 -22.66
N MET A 739 22.39 -7.64 -21.40
CA MET A 739 23.75 -7.44 -20.94
C MET A 739 24.71 -8.40 -21.64
N THR A 740 25.95 -7.97 -21.88
CA THR A 740 27.01 -8.90 -22.29
C THR A 740 27.60 -9.62 -21.08
N ARG A 741 28.36 -10.70 -21.33
CA ARG A 741 29.09 -11.40 -20.27
C ARG A 741 30.04 -10.46 -19.53
N GLU A 742 30.74 -9.61 -20.27
CA GLU A 742 31.69 -8.65 -19.70
C GLU A 742 31.00 -7.60 -18.83
N GLU A 743 29.82 -7.12 -19.25
CA GLU A 743 29.00 -6.18 -18.46
C GLU A 743 28.51 -6.83 -17.16
N VAL A 744 28.01 -8.07 -17.23
CA VAL A 744 27.55 -8.82 -16.05
C VAL A 744 28.71 -9.10 -15.09
N ASP A 745 29.83 -9.63 -15.59
CA ASP A 745 31.00 -9.95 -14.75
C ASP A 745 31.54 -8.71 -14.05
N HIS A 746 31.63 -7.57 -14.75
CA HIS A 746 32.05 -6.30 -14.18
C HIS A 746 31.10 -5.83 -13.09
N PHE A 747 29.79 -5.88 -13.35
CA PHE A 747 28.80 -5.45 -12.38
C PHE A 747 28.76 -6.34 -11.13
N MET A 748 28.88 -7.66 -11.31
CA MET A 748 28.98 -8.61 -10.20
C MET A 748 30.18 -8.34 -9.29
N GLU A 749 31.31 -7.91 -9.84
CA GLU A 749 32.46 -7.48 -9.04
C GLU A 749 32.16 -6.18 -8.30
N ILE A 750 31.48 -5.20 -8.92
CA ILE A 750 31.08 -3.96 -8.25
C ILE A 750 30.13 -4.25 -7.07
N LEU A 751 29.15 -5.14 -7.22
CA LEU A 751 28.20 -5.50 -6.16
C LEU A 751 28.90 -5.97 -4.87
N LYS A 752 30.07 -6.60 -4.98
CA LYS A 752 30.87 -7.09 -3.84
C LYS A 752 31.63 -5.98 -3.10
N THR A 753 31.62 -4.76 -3.62
CA THR A 753 32.41 -3.63 -3.06
C THR A 753 31.60 -2.68 -2.17
N PHE A 754 30.27 -2.73 -2.20
CA PHE A 754 29.43 -1.87 -1.36
C PHE A 754 29.45 -2.36 0.09
N LYS A 755 29.67 -1.44 1.03
CA LYS A 755 29.83 -1.75 2.46
C LYS A 755 29.11 -0.80 3.41
N ASN A 756 28.74 0.39 2.93
CA ASN A 756 28.01 1.36 3.74
C ASN A 756 26.53 0.99 3.77
N VAL A 757 25.89 1.18 4.92
CA VAL A 757 24.46 0.91 5.12
C VAL A 757 23.72 2.24 5.18
N GLY A 758 22.66 2.36 4.38
CA GLY A 758 21.83 3.55 4.31
C GLY A 758 21.05 3.74 5.61
N ARG A 759 20.85 5.00 6.00
CA ARG A 759 20.20 5.34 7.27
C ARG A 759 19.28 6.53 7.12
N TYR A 760 18.16 6.46 7.80
CA TYR A 760 17.20 7.55 7.82
C TYR A 760 17.00 8.03 9.25
N ASP A 761 17.15 9.34 9.47
CA ASP A 761 16.96 9.97 10.79
C ASP A 761 16.36 11.37 10.59
N ASP A 762 15.03 11.42 10.52
CA ASP A 762 14.27 12.66 10.35
C ASP A 762 14.62 13.72 11.38
N THR A 763 14.79 13.31 12.64
CA THR A 763 15.05 14.25 13.72
C THR A 763 16.41 14.92 13.52
N LEU A 764 17.43 14.15 13.14
CA LEU A 764 18.74 14.69 12.84
C LEU A 764 18.73 15.57 11.58
N ILE A 765 18.05 15.15 10.51
CA ILE A 765 17.92 15.94 9.28
C ILE A 765 17.23 17.27 9.57
N ASN A 766 16.15 17.28 10.36
CA ASN A 766 15.43 18.48 10.77
C ASN A 766 16.31 19.41 11.61
N ILE A 767 17.09 18.88 12.57
CA ILE A 767 18.06 19.66 13.34
C ILE A 767 19.06 20.36 12.40
N ILE A 768 19.58 19.65 11.39
CA ILE A 768 20.53 20.21 10.43
C ILE A 768 19.86 21.29 9.57
N SER A 769 18.68 21.00 9.02
CA SER A 769 17.93 21.90 8.15
C SER A 769 17.60 23.24 8.84
N GLU A 770 17.00 23.17 10.04
CA GLU A 770 16.64 24.35 10.85
C GLU A 770 17.85 25.24 11.16
N GLU A 771 18.96 24.63 11.59
CA GLU A 771 20.13 25.38 12.04
C GLU A 771 21.00 25.87 10.88
N ALA A 772 20.89 25.26 9.70
CA ALA A 772 21.60 25.67 8.50
C ALA A 772 20.96 26.87 7.79
N GLU A 773 19.67 27.13 8.02
CA GLU A 773 18.93 28.22 7.39
C GLU A 773 19.62 29.61 7.50
N PRO A 774 20.14 30.04 8.68
CA PRO A 774 20.86 31.31 8.79
C PRO A 774 22.12 31.39 7.92
N TYR A 775 22.78 30.27 7.60
CA TYR A 775 23.93 30.27 6.69
C TYR A 775 23.48 30.48 5.24
N PHE A 776 22.42 29.80 4.81
CA PHE A 776 21.86 29.96 3.47
C PHE A 776 21.37 31.40 3.23
N ASN A 777 20.80 32.03 4.25
CA ASN A 777 20.36 33.43 4.24
C ASN A 777 21.50 34.46 4.47
N GLY A 778 22.75 34.02 4.61
CA GLY A 778 23.92 34.90 4.78
C GLY A 778 23.99 35.62 6.13
N GLN A 779 23.23 35.16 7.13
CA GLN A 779 23.16 35.76 8.47
C GLN A 779 24.27 35.26 9.40
N LYS A 780 24.76 34.02 9.19
CA LYS A 780 25.87 33.39 9.92
C LYS A 780 26.86 32.75 8.95
N ASN A 781 28.09 32.53 9.39
CA ASN A 781 29.04 31.73 8.61
C ASN A 781 28.87 30.22 8.87
N ALA A 782 29.40 29.39 7.96
CA ALA A 782 29.24 27.93 8.02
C ALA A 782 29.77 27.33 9.34
N GLY A 783 30.91 27.81 9.85
CA GLY A 783 31.49 27.31 11.10
C GLY A 783 30.66 27.65 12.35
N GLU A 784 30.00 28.81 12.38
CA GLU A 784 29.08 29.17 13.47
C GLU A 784 27.85 28.27 13.51
N VAL A 785 27.29 27.98 12.33
CA VAL A 785 26.13 27.09 12.17
C VAL A 785 26.51 25.64 12.49
N ALA A 786 27.62 25.15 11.95
CA ALA A 786 28.16 23.82 12.22
C ALA A 786 28.33 23.57 13.73
N GLN A 787 28.81 24.57 14.47
CA GLN A 787 28.96 24.44 15.93
C GLN A 787 27.62 24.33 16.67
N ILE A 788 26.55 24.95 16.17
CA ILE A 788 25.21 24.82 16.76
C ILE A 788 24.63 23.43 16.45
N ILE A 789 24.73 23.00 15.19
CA ILE A 789 24.33 21.66 14.73
C ILE A 789 25.05 20.59 15.54
N GLN A 790 26.38 20.69 15.65
CA GLN A 790 27.21 19.79 16.47
C GLN A 790 26.64 19.64 17.88
N ASN A 791 26.30 20.74 18.55
CA ASN A 791 25.81 20.69 19.92
C ASN A 791 24.41 20.06 20.01
N ARG A 792 23.48 20.44 19.12
CA ARG A 792 22.10 19.89 19.10
C ARG A 792 22.09 18.40 18.73
N ALA A 793 22.79 18.03 17.65
CA ALA A 793 22.92 16.66 17.19
C ALA A 793 23.57 15.76 18.25
N GLN A 794 24.65 16.22 18.90
CA GLN A 794 25.32 15.44 19.94
C GLN A 794 24.41 15.20 21.16
N ILE A 795 23.56 16.17 21.53
CA ILE A 795 22.57 16.00 22.61
C ILE A 795 21.55 14.93 22.20
N TYR A 796 20.96 15.08 21.02
CA TYR A 796 19.97 14.14 20.49
C TYR A 796 20.50 12.71 20.41
N LEU A 797 21.68 12.51 19.78
CA LEU A 797 22.30 11.19 19.64
C LEU A 797 22.61 10.51 20.98
N HIS A 798 22.96 11.29 22.01
CA HIS A 798 23.14 10.78 23.37
C HIS A 798 21.82 10.43 24.07
N GLU A 799 20.72 11.10 23.75
CA GLU A 799 19.40 10.79 24.32
C GLU A 799 18.83 9.48 23.78
N ILE A 800 19.12 9.14 22.52
CA ILE A 800 18.64 7.92 21.88
C ILE A 800 19.56 6.70 22.06
N GLN A 801 20.81 6.89 22.49
CA GLN A 801 21.74 5.81 22.90
C GLN A 801 21.28 5.09 24.18
#